data_AF-A0AA36HKR9-F1
#
_entry.id   AF-A0AA36HKR9-F1
#
_cell.length_a   1.000
_cell.length_b   1.000
_cell.length_c   1.000
_cell.angle_alpha   90.00
_cell.angle_beta   90.00
_cell.angle_gamma   90.00
#
_symmetry.space_group_name_H-M   'P 1'
#
loop_
_entity.id
_entity.type
_entity.pdbx_description
1 polymer ?
#
loop_
_entity_poly.entity_id
_entity_poly.type
_entity_poly.pdbx_seq_one_letter_code
_entity_poly.pdbx_strand_id
1 'polypeptide(L)'
;MRPIPLEFRKAMGNRIYGCDDCLAACPWNKFASAANEIKLVARKDLNNPLLADLLDLDDADFRKFFAGSPVKRIGRNRFMRNVLIAAGNSGQRGLLPKIDRLMNDPDPVVRGAAVWAFRQLADEGDVSARSATTFDTEADENDTGKAAFDAYVEGLNNLGLEFENGTVDYDAGSDTLTLTDSKFSLSGKIEDFPAEETDVTGNDGATDIDPSKLADISYSIAINSGTVTIAGLTHENNKFTSTSWIYSDDTQIVIEGSVEDEGRLKMDGRLAGMSATNYEFVLPDLPTEDESRKASRWLPFIKAALLTSYDEVKVDNSALTIEAYATEGDADTQVLSGTVQIDGYRLAGARDGKVDEYSINGMTQVMRTLDAASGQMLAQTTSQGKTVYNTIDLNGFINLFDPSVPENGEEWTLIGSGSAVDYKSRQEVAEGFAVQMEAERATLDNVTMIKRDNNVLSLLDQVLNKQAPSPEELITNVFQFYRSFAIGDARVSGISVIIPIGPGLESAVKIKEVAMTDIGSEGIGEMMLVGLDAPKLPEGASVKLDWAAIGNIEFADYTPMEEMIGKLIADPNYGENNPLEVARAFIPRSFAYEVEGLDVNIPDVGRTEIGKAEMTISTTVPPIPTSLHIKSDGIRVPVSAIDDPEAQALFQALGLETIVWSDEARLYWDEATLDLRLERLMLEIEGLGRAEASLRFANVPKALFEDPEGQGQLAAISAQFVDASIIFKDAGVTANGLKFFAEAQGLPENVLREALVAQAAQATAPIQNEAFTKMVSDAVSTYLNDPKELKVTLSPANPIPLAQILGSMAAPQTLPDLLNVKIEAN
;
A
#
# COMPACT_ATOMS: atom_id res chain seq x y z
N MET A 1 32.86 20.12 -7.91
CA MET A 1 32.04 19.96 -9.13
C MET A 1 32.58 18.74 -9.87
N ARG A 2 31.74 17.83 -10.41
CA ARG A 2 32.23 16.56 -11.02
C ARG A 2 32.43 16.70 -12.55
N PRO A 3 33.48 16.08 -13.14
CA PRO A 3 33.66 16.01 -14.59
C PRO A 3 32.57 15.14 -15.25
N ILE A 4 32.36 15.30 -16.57
CA ILE A 4 31.51 14.38 -17.34
C ILE A 4 32.31 13.07 -17.53
N PRO A 5 31.75 11.89 -17.20
CA PRO A 5 32.41 10.60 -17.44
C PRO A 5 32.83 10.45 -18.91
N LEU A 6 34.00 9.84 -19.15
CA LEU A 6 34.64 9.81 -20.48
C LEU A 6 33.73 9.19 -21.56
N GLU A 7 33.00 8.14 -21.20
CA GLU A 7 32.07 7.41 -22.08
C GLU A 7 30.93 8.28 -22.64
N PHE A 8 30.45 9.26 -21.87
CA PHE A 8 29.36 10.14 -22.31
C PHE A 8 29.82 11.34 -23.13
N ARG A 9 31.11 11.72 -23.06
CA ARG A 9 31.60 12.95 -23.69
C ARG A 9 31.36 12.97 -25.20
N LYS A 10 31.60 11.86 -25.90
CA LYS A 10 31.32 11.75 -27.34
C LYS A 10 29.81 11.68 -27.63
N ALA A 11 29.05 10.91 -26.86
CA ALA A 11 27.62 10.72 -27.06
C ALA A 11 26.80 12.02 -26.90
N MET A 12 27.27 12.96 -26.08
CA MET A 12 26.65 14.29 -25.94
C MET A 12 26.56 15.07 -27.25
N GLY A 13 27.46 14.82 -28.21
CA GLY A 13 27.50 15.58 -29.47
C GLY A 13 27.71 17.07 -29.22
N ASN A 14 26.81 17.90 -29.74
CA ASN A 14 26.82 19.36 -29.55
C ASN A 14 25.85 19.85 -28.45
N ARG A 15 25.26 18.95 -27.65
CA ARG A 15 24.30 19.30 -26.59
C ARG A 15 25.02 19.92 -25.39
N ILE A 16 24.80 21.21 -25.18
CA ILE A 16 25.42 21.97 -24.09
C ILE A 16 24.50 22.14 -22.87
N TYR A 17 23.20 21.91 -23.04
CA TYR A 17 22.17 21.99 -21.98
C TYR A 17 20.93 21.19 -22.38
N GLY A 18 20.52 20.21 -21.56
CA GLY A 18 19.37 19.34 -21.83
C GLY A 18 19.58 18.29 -22.93
N CYS A 19 18.61 17.38 -23.09
CA CYS A 19 18.53 16.40 -24.17
C CYS A 19 17.06 16.12 -24.48
N ASP A 20 16.67 16.30 -25.74
CA ASP A 20 15.29 16.10 -26.20
C ASP A 20 15.13 14.83 -27.05
N ASP A 21 16.13 13.95 -27.07
CA ASP A 21 16.11 12.76 -27.94
C ASP A 21 14.98 11.79 -27.59
N CYS A 22 14.67 11.61 -26.29
CA CYS A 22 13.54 10.79 -25.87
C CYS A 22 12.19 11.38 -26.29
N LEU A 23 12.06 12.72 -26.27
CA LEU A 23 10.90 13.42 -26.79
C LEU A 23 10.82 13.35 -28.32
N ALA A 24 11.95 13.41 -29.03
CA ALA A 24 12.00 13.31 -30.48
C ALA A 24 11.64 11.90 -30.99
N ALA A 25 12.02 10.86 -30.25
CA ALA A 25 11.69 9.47 -30.58
C ALA A 25 10.26 9.06 -30.14
N CYS A 26 9.62 9.83 -29.26
CA CYS A 26 8.32 9.51 -28.69
C CYS A 26 7.19 9.53 -29.75
N PRO A 27 6.47 8.41 -29.98
CA PRO A 27 5.37 8.35 -30.95
C PRO A 27 4.21 9.29 -30.63
N TRP A 28 4.04 9.70 -29.37
CA TRP A 28 3.01 10.62 -28.93
C TRP A 28 3.34 12.08 -29.27
N ASN A 29 4.63 12.43 -29.30
CA ASN A 29 5.07 13.80 -29.53
C ASN A 29 4.89 14.25 -30.99
N LYS A 30 4.62 13.32 -31.93
CA LYS A 30 4.26 13.66 -33.32
C LYS A 30 2.95 14.44 -33.46
N PHE A 31 2.11 14.41 -32.42
CA PHE A 31 0.84 15.13 -32.36
C PHE A 31 0.96 16.46 -31.60
N ALA A 32 2.12 16.76 -31.02
CA ALA A 32 2.35 18.00 -30.31
C ALA A 32 2.43 19.20 -31.27
N SER A 33 1.89 20.34 -30.84
CA SER A 33 1.96 21.61 -31.57
C SER A 33 2.83 22.60 -30.80
N ALA A 34 3.59 23.44 -31.51
CA ALA A 34 4.40 24.48 -30.88
C ALA A 34 3.48 25.45 -30.11
N ALA A 35 3.87 25.79 -28.87
CA ALA A 35 3.11 26.71 -28.04
C ALA A 35 3.08 28.13 -28.65
N ASN A 36 1.93 28.78 -28.62
CA ASN A 36 1.72 30.15 -29.13
C ASN A 36 1.93 31.24 -28.06
N GLU A 37 2.33 30.87 -26.84
CA GLU A 37 2.57 31.81 -25.76
C GLU A 37 3.90 32.55 -25.94
N ILE A 38 3.85 33.89 -26.02
CA ILE A 38 5.02 34.75 -26.22
C ILE A 38 6.12 34.52 -25.16
N LYS A 39 5.74 34.16 -23.92
CA LYS A 39 6.69 33.90 -22.82
C LYS A 39 7.53 32.64 -23.02
N LEU A 40 7.07 31.71 -23.86
CA LEU A 40 7.73 30.43 -24.15
C LEU A 40 8.55 30.46 -25.45
N VAL A 41 8.53 31.59 -26.18
CA VAL A 41 9.35 31.77 -27.39
C VAL A 41 10.80 32.00 -26.99
N ALA A 42 11.69 31.10 -27.42
CA ALA A 42 13.12 31.24 -27.17
C ALA A 42 13.66 32.55 -27.75
N ARG A 43 14.49 33.25 -26.97
CA ARG A 43 15.19 34.46 -27.45
C ARG A 43 16.13 34.08 -28.61
N LYS A 44 16.20 34.93 -29.64
CA LYS A 44 16.95 34.64 -30.88
C LYS A 44 18.44 34.37 -30.65
N ASP A 45 19.04 35.05 -29.68
CA ASP A 45 20.43 34.90 -29.25
C ASP A 45 20.70 33.60 -28.48
N LEU A 46 19.66 32.91 -27.98
CA LEU A 46 19.76 31.59 -27.36
C LEU A 46 19.50 30.44 -28.34
N ASN A 47 19.12 30.74 -29.59
CA ASN A 47 18.85 29.73 -30.59
C ASN A 47 20.14 29.36 -31.33
N ASN A 48 20.73 28.20 -30.97
CA ASN A 48 21.97 27.67 -31.55
C ASN A 48 23.14 28.68 -31.61
N PRO A 49 23.56 29.27 -30.47
CA PRO A 49 24.72 30.16 -30.43
C PRO A 49 26.01 29.44 -30.85
N LEU A 50 26.97 30.20 -31.40
CA LEU A 50 28.25 29.64 -31.82
C LEU A 50 29.09 29.24 -30.60
N LEU A 51 29.69 28.04 -30.64
CA LEU A 51 30.58 27.57 -29.58
C LEU A 51 31.75 28.54 -29.33
N ALA A 52 32.25 29.19 -30.39
CA ALA A 52 33.32 30.19 -30.29
C ALA A 52 32.95 31.39 -29.39
N ASP A 53 31.70 31.84 -29.45
CA ASP A 53 31.21 32.97 -28.65
C ASP A 53 30.98 32.53 -27.20
N LEU A 54 30.51 31.30 -27.00
CA LEU A 54 30.27 30.73 -25.68
C LEU A 54 31.56 30.48 -24.90
N LEU A 55 32.65 30.09 -25.59
CA LEU A 55 33.97 29.85 -24.98
C LEU A 55 34.63 31.13 -24.44
N ASP A 56 34.17 32.32 -24.85
CA ASP A 56 34.71 33.59 -24.35
C ASP A 56 34.03 34.07 -23.05
N LEU A 57 32.95 33.42 -22.61
CA LEU A 57 32.16 33.89 -21.47
C LEU A 57 32.91 33.72 -20.13
N ASP A 58 33.12 34.84 -19.44
CA ASP A 58 33.42 34.86 -18.00
C ASP A 58 32.13 34.76 -17.16
N ASP A 59 32.24 34.75 -15.82
CA ASP A 59 31.06 34.61 -14.95
C ASP A 59 30.07 35.79 -15.10
N ALA A 60 30.57 37.02 -15.29
CA ALA A 60 29.73 38.21 -15.42
C ALA A 60 28.96 38.19 -16.75
N ASP A 61 29.66 37.90 -17.85
CA ASP A 61 29.09 37.80 -19.18
C ASP A 61 28.13 36.61 -19.29
N PHE A 62 28.45 35.47 -18.68
CA PHE A 62 27.54 34.32 -18.59
C PHE A 62 26.21 34.68 -17.89
N ARG A 63 26.28 35.31 -16.70
CA ARG A 63 25.08 35.69 -15.93
C ARG A 63 24.22 36.71 -16.68
N LYS A 64 24.85 37.61 -17.43
CA LYS A 64 24.17 38.60 -18.27
C LYS A 64 23.53 37.95 -19.48
N PHE A 65 24.27 37.11 -20.21
CA PHE A 65 23.81 36.45 -21.42
C PHE A 65 22.63 35.52 -21.16
N PHE A 66 22.67 34.72 -20.08
CA PHE A 66 21.59 33.79 -19.70
C PHE A 66 20.57 34.37 -18.72
N ALA A 67 20.53 35.68 -18.51
CA ALA A 67 19.49 36.31 -17.68
C ALA A 67 18.08 35.98 -18.20
N GLY A 68 17.22 35.48 -17.31
CA GLY A 68 15.87 35.03 -17.67
C GLY A 68 15.81 33.66 -18.39
N SER A 69 16.91 32.92 -18.45
CA SER A 69 16.97 31.55 -18.96
C SER A 69 17.25 30.54 -17.84
N PRO A 70 16.66 29.33 -17.86
CA PRO A 70 16.99 28.24 -16.93
C PRO A 70 18.48 27.89 -16.90
N VAL A 71 19.21 28.11 -18.01
CA VAL A 71 20.65 27.86 -18.11
C VAL A 71 21.45 28.63 -17.05
N LYS A 72 20.98 29.81 -16.62
CA LYS A 72 21.65 30.58 -15.57
C LYS A 72 21.78 29.80 -14.24
N ARG A 73 20.86 28.86 -13.95
CA ARG A 73 20.82 28.06 -12.72
C ARG A 73 22.05 27.16 -12.56
N ILE A 74 22.61 26.64 -13.66
CA ILE A 74 23.73 25.69 -13.59
C ILE A 74 25.08 26.35 -13.33
N GLY A 75 25.18 27.67 -13.50
CA GLY A 75 26.41 28.43 -13.32
C GLY A 75 27.41 28.26 -14.48
N ARG A 76 28.36 29.21 -14.57
CA ARG A 76 29.31 29.34 -15.69
C ARG A 76 30.19 28.10 -15.86
N ASN A 77 30.70 27.52 -14.78
CA ASN A 77 31.68 26.42 -14.89
C ASN A 77 31.04 25.14 -15.45
N ARG A 78 29.84 24.75 -14.98
CA ARG A 78 29.11 23.57 -15.53
C ARG A 78 28.76 23.77 -16.99
N PHE A 79 28.37 24.99 -17.34
CA PHE A 79 28.10 25.36 -18.72
C PHE A 79 29.37 25.27 -19.58
N MET A 80 30.47 25.89 -19.15
CA MET A 80 31.74 25.92 -19.87
C MET A 80 32.32 24.52 -20.08
N ARG A 81 32.22 23.64 -19.07
CA ARG A 81 32.55 22.22 -19.19
C ARG A 81 31.80 21.57 -20.36
N ASN A 82 30.49 21.77 -20.45
CA ASN A 82 29.68 21.18 -21.54
C ASN A 82 30.04 21.79 -22.91
N VAL A 83 30.27 23.10 -22.97
CA VAL A 83 30.69 23.81 -24.20
C VAL A 83 32.03 23.29 -24.69
N LEU A 84 33.00 23.04 -23.80
CA LEU A 84 34.29 22.45 -24.14
C LEU A 84 34.14 21.03 -24.70
N ILE A 85 33.28 20.20 -24.10
CA ILE A 85 32.97 18.87 -24.65
C ILE A 85 32.35 18.98 -26.07
N ALA A 86 31.37 19.86 -26.26
CA ALA A 86 30.77 20.10 -27.56
C ALA A 86 31.78 20.64 -28.59
N ALA A 87 32.72 21.49 -28.16
CA ALA A 87 33.80 22.00 -28.99
C ALA A 87 34.74 20.87 -29.43
N GLY A 88 35.13 19.97 -28.52
CA GLY A 88 35.93 18.78 -28.86
C GLY A 88 35.23 17.86 -29.86
N ASN A 89 33.91 17.65 -29.70
CA ASN A 89 33.11 16.84 -30.62
C ASN A 89 32.92 17.48 -32.01
N SER A 90 33.10 18.79 -32.13
CA SER A 90 32.78 19.53 -33.36
C SER A 90 33.76 19.28 -34.51
N GLY A 91 34.98 18.79 -34.23
CA GLY A 91 36.07 18.71 -35.20
C GLY A 91 36.62 20.07 -35.68
N GLN A 92 36.20 21.19 -35.09
CA GLN A 92 36.57 22.54 -35.54
C GLN A 92 37.90 23.00 -34.93
N ARG A 93 39.01 22.74 -35.64
CA ARG A 93 40.37 23.17 -35.23
C ARG A 93 40.50 24.67 -34.93
N GLY A 94 39.67 25.52 -35.55
CA GLY A 94 39.66 26.96 -35.29
C GLY A 94 39.32 27.35 -33.83
N LEU A 95 38.79 26.43 -33.04
CA LEU A 95 38.48 26.64 -31.62
C LEU A 95 39.69 26.44 -30.69
N LEU A 96 40.79 25.84 -31.19
CA LEU A 96 41.98 25.53 -30.40
C LEU A 96 42.50 26.74 -29.59
N PRO A 97 42.66 27.96 -30.15
CA PRO A 97 43.16 29.10 -29.36
C PRO A 97 42.27 29.50 -28.17
N LYS A 98 40.95 29.26 -28.25
CA LYS A 98 40.01 29.56 -27.15
C LYS A 98 40.04 28.48 -26.08
N ILE A 99 40.09 27.21 -26.50
CA ILE A 99 40.23 26.06 -25.61
C ILE A 99 41.55 26.14 -24.84
N ASP A 100 42.62 26.53 -25.55
CA ASP A 100 43.96 26.71 -25.03
C ASP A 100 44.03 27.69 -23.84
N ARG A 101 43.32 28.83 -23.95
CA ARG A 101 43.15 29.80 -22.86
C ARG A 101 42.49 29.18 -21.63
N LEU A 102 41.47 28.34 -21.83
CA LEU A 102 40.69 27.70 -20.77
C LEU A 102 41.44 26.54 -20.07
N MET A 103 42.59 26.10 -20.59
CA MET A 103 43.47 25.20 -19.85
C MET A 103 44.04 25.82 -18.57
N ASN A 104 44.05 27.16 -18.48
CA ASN A 104 44.51 27.90 -17.31
C ASN A 104 43.34 28.44 -16.46
N ASP A 105 42.12 27.93 -16.65
CA ASP A 105 40.96 28.36 -15.87
C ASP A 105 41.13 28.03 -14.37
N PRO A 106 40.69 28.89 -13.42
CA PRO A 106 40.79 28.59 -12.00
C PRO A 106 40.02 27.33 -11.59
N ASP A 107 38.96 26.96 -12.33
CA ASP A 107 38.16 25.76 -12.03
C ASP A 107 38.81 24.49 -12.61
N PRO A 108 39.12 23.48 -11.78
CA PRO A 108 39.78 22.24 -12.24
C PRO A 108 38.95 21.45 -13.27
N VAL A 109 37.62 21.50 -13.19
CA VAL A 109 36.76 20.77 -14.13
C VAL A 109 36.74 21.43 -15.50
N VAL A 110 36.80 22.76 -15.54
CA VAL A 110 36.95 23.52 -16.79
C VAL A 110 38.31 23.22 -17.42
N ARG A 111 39.41 23.19 -16.63
CA ARG A 111 40.73 22.79 -17.13
C ARG A 111 40.73 21.37 -17.71
N GLY A 112 40.20 20.40 -16.97
CA GLY A 112 40.12 19.00 -17.42
C GLY A 112 39.30 18.84 -18.71
N ALA A 113 38.18 19.56 -18.83
CA ALA A 113 37.39 19.58 -20.07
C ALA A 113 38.13 20.26 -21.23
N ALA A 114 38.92 21.30 -20.97
CA ALA A 114 39.72 21.99 -21.98
C ALA A 114 40.87 21.12 -22.50
N VAL A 115 41.56 20.39 -21.62
CA VAL A 115 42.57 19.40 -21.99
C VAL A 115 41.97 18.32 -22.88
N TRP A 116 40.81 17.78 -22.51
CA TRP A 116 40.11 16.78 -23.32
C TRP A 116 39.73 17.33 -24.70
N ALA A 117 39.11 18.52 -24.75
CA ALA A 117 38.66 19.15 -25.98
C ALA A 117 39.83 19.45 -26.93
N PHE A 118 40.95 19.92 -26.38
CA PHE A 118 42.17 20.17 -27.15
C PHE A 118 42.72 18.87 -27.75
N ARG A 119 42.79 17.78 -26.96
CA ARG A 119 43.23 16.46 -27.48
C ARG A 119 42.34 15.91 -28.59
N GLN A 120 41.05 16.27 -28.64
CA GLN A 120 40.18 15.86 -29.75
C GLN A 120 40.45 16.64 -31.04
N LEU A 121 40.98 17.85 -30.95
CA LEU A 121 41.11 18.77 -32.09
C LEU A 121 42.55 19.00 -32.57
N ALA A 122 43.54 18.76 -31.71
CA ALA A 122 44.97 18.99 -31.94
C ALA A 122 45.63 17.83 -32.69
N ASP A 123 46.62 18.12 -33.54
CA ASP A 123 47.45 17.08 -34.19
C ASP A 123 48.68 16.75 -33.32
N GLU A 124 49.42 15.68 -33.65
CA GLU A 124 50.63 15.26 -32.92
C GLU A 124 51.66 16.39 -32.74
N GLY A 125 51.76 17.31 -33.71
CA GLY A 125 52.63 18.48 -33.64
C GLY A 125 52.18 19.52 -32.61
N ASP A 126 50.87 19.70 -32.42
CA ASP A 126 50.27 20.63 -31.45
C ASP A 126 50.39 20.10 -30.01
N VAL A 127 50.23 18.78 -29.85
CA VAL A 127 50.37 18.09 -28.55
C VAL A 127 51.82 18.09 -28.09
N SER A 128 52.77 17.83 -29.00
CA SER A 128 54.22 17.82 -28.70
C SER A 128 54.77 19.20 -28.33
N ALA A 129 54.21 20.28 -28.88
CA ALA A 129 54.60 21.65 -28.51
C ALA A 129 54.14 22.06 -27.10
N ARG A 130 53.14 21.36 -26.52
CA ARG A 130 52.60 21.60 -25.17
C ARG A 130 53.04 20.58 -24.11
N SER A 131 53.61 19.45 -24.49
CA SER A 131 53.90 18.33 -23.59
C SER A 131 55.03 18.57 -22.56
N ALA A 132 55.58 19.78 -22.47
CA ALA A 132 56.67 20.08 -21.54
C ALA A 132 56.23 20.82 -20.25
N THR A 133 54.95 21.20 -20.07
CA THR A 133 54.60 22.01 -18.86
C THR A 133 53.13 22.01 -18.40
N THR A 134 52.20 21.21 -18.94
CA THR A 134 50.77 21.41 -18.58
C THR A 134 49.86 20.17 -18.62
N PHE A 135 50.39 18.95 -18.56
CA PHE A 135 49.56 17.73 -18.62
C PHE A 135 49.57 16.85 -17.35
N ASP A 136 50.12 17.31 -16.22
CA ASP A 136 50.16 16.59 -14.93
C ASP A 136 49.47 17.36 -13.78
N THR A 137 48.21 17.75 -13.94
CA THR A 137 47.41 18.24 -12.79
C THR A 137 46.01 17.62 -12.79
N GLU A 138 45.96 16.30 -12.61
CA GLU A 138 44.95 15.59 -11.81
C GLU A 138 45.73 14.74 -10.79
N ALA A 139 46.52 15.40 -9.95
CA ALA A 139 47.10 14.82 -8.75
C ALA A 139 46.78 15.81 -7.62
N ASP A 140 45.53 15.80 -7.18
CA ASP A 140 45.27 16.06 -5.77
C ASP A 140 45.72 14.79 -5.02
N GLU A 141 46.17 14.96 -3.78
CA GLU A 141 46.71 13.92 -2.88
C GLU A 141 45.68 12.80 -2.60
N ASN A 142 45.40 11.96 -3.58
CA ASN A 142 44.60 10.76 -3.38
C ASN A 142 45.53 9.66 -2.88
N ASP A 143 45.26 9.19 -1.66
CA ASP A 143 45.84 7.95 -1.20
C ASP A 143 45.33 6.83 -2.11
N THR A 144 46.24 6.00 -2.62
CA THR A 144 45.90 4.82 -3.44
C THR A 144 46.55 3.57 -2.88
N GLY A 145 46.00 2.40 -3.25
CA GLY A 145 46.56 1.11 -2.84
C GLY A 145 46.67 1.00 -1.33
N LYS A 146 47.88 0.74 -0.82
CA LYS A 146 48.11 0.54 0.61
C LYS A 146 47.77 1.75 1.48
N ALA A 147 48.03 2.97 1.03
CA ALA A 147 47.71 4.17 1.82
C ALA A 147 46.19 4.34 2.00
N ALA A 148 45.42 4.10 0.93
CA ALA A 148 43.95 4.11 1.01
C ALA A 148 43.43 2.99 1.92
N PHE A 149 44.07 1.82 1.89
CA PHE A 149 43.69 0.70 2.75
C PHE A 149 43.98 0.97 4.23
N ASP A 150 45.14 1.55 4.54
CA ASP A 150 45.49 1.91 5.92
C ASP A 150 44.50 2.96 6.47
N ALA A 151 44.08 3.93 5.64
CA ALA A 151 43.01 4.88 5.98
C ALA A 151 41.63 4.22 6.18
N TYR A 152 41.30 3.20 5.39
CA TYR A 152 40.07 2.41 5.56
C TYR A 152 40.06 1.70 6.92
N VAL A 153 41.16 1.02 7.27
CA VAL A 153 41.31 0.32 8.56
C VAL A 153 41.27 1.30 9.73
N GLU A 154 41.95 2.44 9.63
CA GLU A 154 41.87 3.50 10.64
C GLU A 154 40.44 4.00 10.83
N GLY A 155 39.71 4.25 9.73
CA GLY A 155 38.32 4.65 9.78
C GLY A 155 37.41 3.62 10.45
N LEU A 156 37.59 2.32 10.18
CA LEU A 156 36.86 1.25 10.87
C LEU A 156 37.17 1.23 12.38
N ASN A 157 38.44 1.33 12.77
CA ASN A 157 38.84 1.36 14.17
C ASN A 157 38.22 2.56 14.91
N ASN A 158 38.14 3.72 14.26
CA ASN A 158 37.49 4.92 14.81
C ASN A 158 35.97 4.74 15.03
N LEU A 159 35.34 3.82 14.30
CA LEU A 159 33.95 3.42 14.49
C LEU A 159 33.77 2.34 15.58
N GLY A 160 34.86 1.88 16.22
CA GLY A 160 34.83 0.78 17.18
C GLY A 160 34.75 -0.60 16.53
N LEU A 161 35.05 -0.69 15.23
CA LEU A 161 35.10 -1.93 14.48
C LEU A 161 36.55 -2.42 14.45
N GLU A 162 36.78 -3.65 14.90
CA GLU A 162 38.10 -4.25 14.88
C GLU A 162 38.35 -4.92 13.52
N PHE A 163 39.47 -4.58 12.88
CA PHE A 163 39.90 -5.20 11.64
C PHE A 163 41.29 -5.82 11.81
N GLU A 164 41.36 -7.15 11.69
CA GLU A 164 42.58 -7.94 11.75
C GLU A 164 42.86 -8.55 10.37
N ASN A 165 44.13 -8.61 9.97
CA ASN A 165 44.53 -9.32 8.74
C ASN A 165 45.87 -10.00 8.95
N GLY A 166 46.11 -11.08 8.21
CA GLY A 166 47.42 -11.70 8.07
C GLY A 166 48.36 -10.81 7.24
N THR A 167 48.55 -11.17 5.97
CA THR A 167 49.40 -10.42 5.05
C THR A 167 48.60 -9.43 4.20
N VAL A 168 49.18 -8.27 3.90
CA VAL A 168 48.64 -7.24 2.99
C VAL A 168 49.67 -7.04 1.89
N ASP A 169 49.39 -7.53 0.69
CA ASP A 169 50.24 -7.37 -0.48
C ASP A 169 49.60 -6.40 -1.48
N TYR A 170 50.38 -5.49 -2.05
CA TYR A 170 49.92 -4.51 -3.03
C TYR A 170 50.73 -4.63 -4.32
N ASP A 171 50.06 -4.98 -5.42
CA ASP A 171 50.63 -4.98 -6.77
C ASP A 171 50.28 -3.68 -7.50
N ALA A 172 51.26 -2.78 -7.60
CA ALA A 172 51.11 -1.51 -8.31
C ALA A 172 50.89 -1.66 -9.83
N GLY A 173 51.25 -2.80 -10.43
CA GLY A 173 51.07 -3.06 -11.87
C GLY A 173 49.62 -3.39 -12.24
N SER A 174 48.91 -4.04 -11.33
CA SER A 174 47.48 -4.36 -11.45
C SER A 174 46.58 -3.50 -10.55
N ASP A 175 47.17 -2.60 -9.77
CA ASP A 175 46.50 -1.77 -8.75
C ASP A 175 45.60 -2.58 -7.82
N THR A 176 46.13 -3.71 -7.33
CA THR A 176 45.38 -4.71 -6.57
C THR A 176 46.00 -4.99 -5.21
N LEU A 177 45.17 -4.95 -4.17
CA LEU A 177 45.49 -5.40 -2.82
C LEU A 177 45.02 -6.85 -2.63
N THR A 178 45.87 -7.69 -2.05
CA THR A 178 45.53 -9.04 -1.62
C THR A 178 45.76 -9.15 -0.11
N LEU A 179 44.68 -9.41 0.62
CA LEU A 179 44.66 -9.60 2.06
C LEU A 179 44.50 -11.07 2.38
N THR A 180 45.26 -11.62 3.33
CA THR A 180 45.06 -13.00 3.82
C THR A 180 44.49 -12.99 5.23
N ASP A 181 43.70 -14.00 5.58
CA ASP A 181 43.15 -14.22 6.93
C ASP A 181 42.49 -12.93 7.49
N SER A 182 41.66 -12.29 6.68
CA SER A 182 41.00 -11.03 7.04
C SER A 182 39.82 -11.30 7.96
N LYS A 183 39.79 -10.63 9.10
CA LYS A 183 38.75 -10.74 10.11
C LYS A 183 38.27 -9.36 10.49
N PHE A 184 36.97 -9.16 10.34
CA PHE A 184 36.24 -8.01 10.82
C PHE A 184 35.43 -8.44 12.04
N SER A 185 35.52 -7.73 13.16
CA SER A 185 34.72 -8.02 14.35
C SER A 185 34.15 -6.78 15.04
N LEU A 186 32.94 -6.94 15.56
CA LEU A 186 32.24 -5.99 16.40
C LEU A 186 31.69 -6.75 17.60
N SER A 187 32.05 -6.37 18.81
CA SER A 187 31.53 -6.99 20.03
C SER A 187 31.29 -5.93 21.11
N GLY A 188 30.36 -6.21 22.02
CA GLY A 188 30.02 -5.27 23.07
C GLY A 188 28.99 -5.81 24.04
N LYS A 189 28.59 -4.94 24.97
CA LYS A 189 27.57 -5.19 25.98
C LYS A 189 26.54 -4.06 25.92
N ILE A 190 25.27 -4.40 25.79
CA ILE A 190 24.15 -3.47 25.92
C ILE A 190 23.67 -3.60 27.36
N GLU A 191 23.89 -2.56 28.15
CA GLU A 191 23.50 -2.53 29.56
C GLU A 191 22.03 -2.09 29.72
N ASP A 192 21.40 -2.54 30.80
CA ASP A 192 20.07 -2.10 31.21
C ASP A 192 18.96 -2.35 30.16
N PHE A 193 19.01 -3.50 29.46
CA PHE A 193 17.97 -3.85 28.49
C PHE A 193 16.72 -4.38 29.20
N PRO A 194 15.50 -3.88 28.89
CA PRO A 194 14.27 -4.37 29.51
C PRO A 194 13.95 -5.79 29.04
N ALA A 195 13.94 -6.76 29.96
CA ALA A 195 13.88 -8.19 29.65
C ALA A 195 12.46 -8.79 29.58
N GLU A 196 11.40 -8.06 29.95
CA GLU A 196 10.01 -8.56 29.91
C GLU A 196 9.01 -7.59 29.27
N GLU A 197 8.09 -8.14 28.46
CA GLU A 197 6.77 -7.56 28.21
C GLU A 197 5.94 -7.67 29.50
N THR A 198 5.67 -6.54 30.14
CA THR A 198 4.46 -6.41 30.95
C THR A 198 3.26 -6.79 30.07
N ASP A 199 2.48 -7.75 30.54
CA ASP A 199 1.13 -8.05 30.06
C ASP A 199 0.36 -6.74 29.84
N VAL A 200 0.29 -6.28 28.59
CA VAL A 200 -0.36 -5.01 28.19
C VAL A 200 -1.90 -5.10 28.32
N THR A 201 -2.42 -6.21 28.84
CA THR A 201 -3.85 -6.41 29.10
C THR A 201 -4.26 -6.12 30.56
N GLY A 202 -3.29 -5.85 31.44
CA GLY A 202 -3.55 -5.44 32.83
C GLY A 202 -3.97 -3.97 32.93
N ASN A 203 -5.12 -3.72 33.54
CA ASN A 203 -5.82 -2.43 33.67
C ASN A 203 -5.15 -1.43 34.65
N ASP A 204 -3.82 -1.52 34.78
CA ASP A 204 -3.06 -0.90 35.85
C ASP A 204 -2.12 0.12 35.20
N GLY A 205 -2.63 1.34 34.99
CA GLY A 205 -1.94 2.45 34.32
C GLY A 205 -0.71 3.02 35.04
N ALA A 206 0.21 2.16 35.48
CA ALA A 206 1.49 2.53 36.07
C ALA A 206 2.63 1.78 35.35
N THR A 207 3.24 2.45 34.38
CA THR A 207 4.50 2.04 33.75
C THR A 207 5.68 2.54 34.61
N ASP A 208 6.03 1.80 35.65
CA ASP A 208 7.39 1.87 36.19
C ASP A 208 8.15 0.65 35.66
N ILE A 209 9.17 0.89 34.82
CA ILE A 209 10.13 -0.14 34.43
C ILE A 209 10.80 -0.60 35.74
N ASP A 210 10.50 -1.83 36.17
CA ASP A 210 11.11 -2.42 37.36
C ASP A 210 12.62 -2.58 37.11
N PRO A 211 13.50 -1.84 37.81
CA PRO A 211 14.94 -1.92 37.59
C PRO A 211 15.52 -3.30 37.93
N SER A 212 14.77 -4.15 38.65
CA SER A 212 15.17 -5.53 38.92
C SER A 212 14.95 -6.50 37.76
N LYS A 213 14.35 -6.03 36.66
CA LYS A 213 14.06 -6.80 35.42
C LYS A 213 14.86 -6.30 34.21
N LEU A 214 15.95 -5.58 34.46
CA LEU A 214 16.89 -5.18 33.44
C LEU A 214 17.98 -6.23 33.32
N ALA A 215 18.30 -6.64 32.10
CA ALA A 215 19.32 -7.61 31.81
C ALA A 215 20.37 -7.03 30.85
N ASP A 216 21.60 -7.50 30.98
CA ASP A 216 22.66 -7.07 30.09
C ASP A 216 22.83 -8.05 28.94
N ILE A 217 22.82 -7.53 27.70
CA ILE A 217 23.01 -8.34 26.50
C ILE A 217 24.47 -8.23 26.04
N SER A 218 25.19 -9.34 26.07
CA SER A 218 26.50 -9.43 25.42
C SER A 218 26.31 -9.88 23.97
N TYR A 219 27.02 -9.25 23.02
CA TYR A 219 26.95 -9.61 21.61
C TYR A 219 28.33 -9.62 20.94
N SER A 220 28.46 -10.44 19.89
CA SER A 220 29.66 -10.52 19.06
C SER A 220 29.26 -10.84 17.61
N ILE A 221 29.81 -10.10 16.66
CA ILE A 221 29.63 -10.29 15.23
C ILE A 221 31.02 -10.35 14.62
N ALA A 222 31.31 -11.39 13.83
CA ALA A 222 32.58 -11.53 13.13
C ALA A 222 32.38 -12.02 11.69
N ILE A 223 33.14 -11.44 10.76
CA ILE A 223 33.25 -11.91 9.38
C ILE A 223 34.71 -12.26 9.11
N ASN A 224 34.96 -13.50 8.72
CA ASN A 224 36.30 -14.02 8.45
C ASN A 224 36.40 -14.44 6.99
N SER A 225 37.45 -14.04 6.28
CA SER A 225 37.68 -14.42 4.88
C SER A 225 39.13 -14.84 4.70
N GLY A 226 39.36 -16.01 4.10
CA GLY A 226 40.72 -16.52 3.88
C GLY A 226 41.53 -15.62 2.95
N THR A 227 40.91 -15.03 1.93
CA THR A 227 41.53 -14.06 1.04
C THR A 227 40.53 -13.00 0.58
N VAL A 228 40.93 -11.73 0.66
CA VAL A 228 40.16 -10.60 0.12
C VAL A 228 41.02 -9.87 -0.91
N THR A 229 40.49 -9.71 -2.12
CA THR A 229 41.15 -8.99 -3.21
C THR A 229 40.42 -7.68 -3.48
N ILE A 230 41.12 -6.56 -3.44
CA ILE A 230 40.55 -5.22 -3.66
C ILE A 230 41.31 -4.55 -4.81
N ALA A 231 40.63 -4.18 -5.89
CA ALA A 231 41.24 -3.52 -7.04
C ALA A 231 40.85 -2.04 -7.11
N GLY A 232 41.82 -1.18 -7.40
CA GLY A 232 41.61 0.25 -7.63
C GLY A 232 41.13 1.03 -6.41
N LEU A 233 41.56 0.64 -5.20
CA LEU A 233 41.16 1.32 -3.96
C LEU A 233 41.80 2.70 -3.87
N THR A 234 40.96 3.73 -3.75
CA THR A 234 41.39 5.11 -3.55
C THR A 234 40.61 5.76 -2.41
N HIS A 235 41.25 6.69 -1.71
CA HIS A 235 40.68 7.43 -0.59
C HIS A 235 40.86 8.94 -0.78
N GLU A 236 39.79 9.70 -0.58
CA GLU A 236 39.80 11.17 -0.57
C GLU A 236 38.72 11.68 0.40
N ASN A 237 39.09 12.40 1.47
CA ASN A 237 38.14 13.03 2.42
C ASN A 237 37.07 12.07 2.99
N ASN A 238 37.47 10.94 3.60
CA ASN A 238 36.60 9.87 4.14
C ASN A 238 35.75 9.13 3.09
N LYS A 239 35.92 9.46 1.80
CA LYS A 239 35.28 8.78 0.69
C LYS A 239 36.22 7.74 0.11
N PHE A 240 35.72 6.53 -0.05
CA PHE A 240 36.44 5.41 -0.63
C PHE A 240 35.80 5.02 -1.95
N THR A 241 36.62 4.73 -2.94
CA THR A 241 36.18 4.14 -4.21
C THR A 241 37.06 2.97 -4.59
N SER A 242 36.46 1.99 -5.26
CA SER A 242 37.15 0.77 -5.69
C SER A 242 36.51 0.20 -6.95
N THR A 243 37.31 -0.46 -7.78
CA THR A 243 36.80 -1.14 -8.99
C THR A 243 36.17 -2.48 -8.63
N SER A 244 36.76 -3.22 -7.69
CA SER A 244 36.18 -4.48 -7.23
C SER A 244 36.64 -4.89 -5.84
N TRP A 245 35.76 -5.58 -5.12
CA TRP A 245 36.06 -6.38 -3.93
C TRP A 245 35.68 -7.83 -4.21
N ILE A 246 36.57 -8.78 -3.92
CA ILE A 246 36.34 -10.21 -4.10
C ILE A 246 36.76 -10.93 -2.83
N TYR A 247 35.87 -11.72 -2.26
CA TYR A 247 36.12 -12.51 -1.06
C TYR A 247 36.24 -13.99 -1.45
N SER A 248 37.05 -14.75 -0.72
CA SER A 248 37.21 -16.18 -0.94
C SER A 248 35.96 -16.97 -0.52
N ASP A 249 35.77 -18.15 -1.12
CA ASP A 249 34.59 -19.00 -0.89
C ASP A 249 34.52 -19.62 0.52
N ASP A 250 35.58 -19.49 1.32
CA ASP A 250 35.63 -19.90 2.71
C ASP A 250 35.19 -18.79 3.68
N THR A 251 34.62 -17.69 3.16
CA THR A 251 34.14 -16.57 3.98
C THR A 251 33.05 -17.02 4.95
N GLN A 252 33.24 -16.71 6.23
CA GLN A 252 32.38 -17.09 7.34
C GLN A 252 31.83 -15.87 8.05
N ILE A 253 30.57 -15.94 8.49
CA ILE A 253 29.93 -14.96 9.36
C ILE A 253 29.50 -15.66 10.65
N VAL A 254 29.83 -15.10 11.80
CA VAL A 254 29.45 -15.62 13.12
C VAL A 254 28.79 -14.50 13.88
N ILE A 255 27.58 -14.74 14.39
CA ILE A 255 26.83 -13.82 15.25
C ILE A 255 26.50 -14.57 16.53
N GLU A 256 26.86 -14.01 17.67
CA GLU A 256 26.60 -14.57 18.99
C GLU A 256 25.97 -13.50 19.88
N GLY A 257 25.00 -13.90 20.68
CA GLY A 257 24.36 -13.05 21.68
C GLY A 257 24.03 -13.86 22.93
N SER A 258 24.17 -13.28 24.11
CA SER A 258 23.86 -13.97 25.37
C SER A 258 23.42 -13.01 26.45
N VAL A 259 22.51 -13.48 27.29
CA VAL A 259 22.07 -12.84 28.52
C VAL A 259 22.41 -13.78 29.67
N GLU A 260 23.09 -13.26 30.70
CA GLU A 260 23.53 -14.05 31.85
C GLU A 260 22.32 -14.69 32.55
N ASP A 261 22.40 -15.99 32.84
CA ASP A 261 21.35 -16.79 33.47
C ASP A 261 19.98 -16.88 32.75
N GLU A 262 19.85 -16.35 31.53
CA GLU A 262 18.61 -16.39 30.74
C GLU A 262 18.74 -17.16 29.42
N GLY A 263 19.86 -17.04 28.71
CA GLY A 263 20.04 -17.78 27.46
C GLY A 263 21.08 -17.24 26.49
N ARG A 264 21.19 -17.91 25.34
CA ARG A 264 22.14 -17.58 24.27
C ARG A 264 21.64 -17.91 22.88
N LEU A 265 22.11 -17.14 21.91
CA LEU A 265 21.86 -17.27 20.48
C LEU A 265 23.19 -17.36 19.75
N LYS A 266 23.29 -18.26 18.78
CA LYS A 266 24.42 -18.36 17.86
C LYS A 266 23.91 -18.54 16.44
N MET A 267 24.50 -17.79 15.52
CA MET A 267 24.35 -17.96 14.10
C MET A 267 25.72 -18.15 13.45
N ASP A 268 25.88 -19.21 12.66
CA ASP A 268 27.11 -19.54 11.96
C ASP A 268 26.81 -19.69 10.47
N GLY A 269 27.43 -18.87 9.64
CA GLY A 269 27.15 -18.78 8.22
C GLY A 269 28.39 -18.86 7.34
N ARG A 270 28.19 -19.34 6.11
CA ARG A 270 29.20 -19.36 5.04
C ARG A 270 28.69 -18.61 3.82
N LEU A 271 29.58 -17.86 3.19
CA LEU A 271 29.33 -17.06 1.99
C LEU A 271 30.32 -17.49 0.89
N ALA A 272 29.80 -17.81 -0.29
CA ALA A 272 30.61 -18.17 -1.46
C ALA A 272 30.33 -17.24 -2.64
N GLY A 273 31.35 -16.92 -3.43
CA GLY A 273 31.26 -16.03 -4.58
C GLY A 273 30.90 -14.57 -4.23
N MET A 274 31.22 -14.11 -3.02
CA MET A 274 30.91 -12.75 -2.58
C MET A 274 31.80 -11.73 -3.31
N SER A 275 31.17 -10.73 -3.93
CA SER A 275 31.89 -9.66 -4.62
C SER A 275 31.09 -8.36 -4.72
N ALA A 276 31.81 -7.25 -4.89
CA ALA A 276 31.25 -5.92 -5.18
C ALA A 276 32.01 -5.27 -6.34
N THR A 277 31.34 -4.50 -7.20
CA THR A 277 31.94 -3.82 -8.35
C THR A 277 31.61 -2.33 -8.36
N ASN A 278 32.60 -1.52 -8.74
CA ASN A 278 32.52 -0.06 -8.77
C ASN A 278 31.93 0.53 -7.47
N TYR A 279 32.46 0.05 -6.34
CA TYR A 279 31.94 0.34 -5.00
C TYR A 279 32.49 1.66 -4.48
N GLU A 280 31.59 2.59 -4.17
CA GLU A 280 31.83 3.94 -3.65
C GLU A 280 31.04 4.11 -2.33
N PHE A 281 31.74 4.45 -1.25
CA PHE A 281 31.13 4.67 0.06
C PHE A 281 31.84 5.79 0.83
N VAL A 282 31.16 6.34 1.81
CA VAL A 282 31.72 7.30 2.76
C VAL A 282 31.73 6.62 4.12
N LEU A 283 32.89 6.57 4.79
CA LEU A 283 32.92 6.14 6.19
C LEU A 283 32.28 7.26 7.04
N PRO A 284 31.17 6.98 7.75
CA PRO A 284 30.55 7.98 8.60
C PRO A 284 31.44 8.29 9.81
N ASP A 285 31.31 9.50 10.33
CA ASP A 285 31.83 9.81 11.66
C ASP A 285 30.82 9.36 12.73
N LEU A 286 31.30 8.89 13.87
CA LEU A 286 30.43 8.65 15.03
C LEU A 286 29.77 9.98 15.44
N PRO A 287 28.44 10.03 15.59
CA PRO A 287 27.77 11.25 16.01
C PRO A 287 28.21 11.62 17.42
N THR A 288 28.52 12.89 17.65
CA THR A 288 28.84 13.42 18.99
C THR A 288 27.72 13.10 19.96
N GLU A 289 28.08 12.78 21.21
CA GLU A 289 27.08 12.56 22.27
C GLU A 289 26.20 13.79 22.45
N ASP A 290 24.89 13.53 22.53
CA ASP A 290 23.87 14.53 22.76
C ASP A 290 22.75 13.91 23.59
N GLU A 291 22.74 14.22 24.89
CA GLU A 291 21.73 13.71 25.83
C GLU A 291 20.31 14.09 25.41
N SER A 292 20.11 15.19 24.68
CA SER A 292 18.78 15.61 24.24
C SER A 292 18.31 14.91 22.95
N ARG A 293 19.24 14.27 22.21
CA ARG A 293 19.00 13.66 20.89
C ARG A 293 19.63 12.28 20.79
N LYS A 294 19.28 11.37 21.70
CA LYS A 294 19.91 10.04 21.83
C LYS A 294 19.76 9.17 20.59
N ALA A 295 18.61 9.22 19.92
CA ALA A 295 18.29 8.55 18.66
C ALA A 295 18.54 9.46 17.45
N SER A 296 17.97 10.67 17.41
CA SER A 296 17.98 11.49 16.19
C SER A 296 19.39 11.94 15.75
N ARG A 297 20.37 11.98 16.66
CA ARG A 297 21.79 12.25 16.33
C ARG A 297 22.39 11.25 15.35
N TRP A 298 21.83 10.04 15.24
CA TRP A 298 22.33 8.99 14.36
C TRP A 298 21.89 9.13 12.90
N LEU A 299 20.97 10.04 12.59
CA LEU A 299 20.44 10.19 11.24
C LEU A 299 21.53 10.47 10.17
N PRO A 300 22.53 11.35 10.39
CA PRO A 300 23.63 11.54 9.43
C PRO A 300 24.47 10.29 9.24
N PHE A 301 24.69 9.51 10.31
CA PHE A 301 25.40 8.24 10.25
C PHE A 301 24.65 7.22 9.38
N ILE A 302 23.34 7.07 9.61
CA ILE A 302 22.46 6.18 8.82
C ILE A 302 22.46 6.58 7.34
N LYS A 303 22.38 7.88 7.05
CA LYS A 303 22.49 8.41 5.67
C LYS A 303 23.80 7.99 5.03
N ALA A 304 24.94 8.22 5.67
CA ALA A 304 26.24 7.85 5.11
C ALA A 304 26.38 6.32 4.92
N ALA A 305 25.84 5.51 5.84
CA ALA A 305 25.90 4.05 5.76
C ALA A 305 25.00 3.45 4.67
N LEU A 306 23.80 4.00 4.46
CA LEU A 306 22.83 3.45 3.50
C LEU A 306 22.98 4.00 2.07
N LEU A 307 23.61 5.16 1.89
CA LEU A 307 23.71 5.84 0.59
C LEU A 307 24.98 5.45 -0.21
N THR A 308 25.45 4.21 -0.04
CA THR A 308 26.58 3.68 -0.84
C THR A 308 26.19 3.50 -2.30
N SER A 309 27.17 3.59 -3.20
CA SER A 309 26.97 3.49 -4.65
C SER A 309 27.78 2.33 -5.23
N TYR A 310 27.18 1.49 -6.06
CA TYR A 310 27.83 0.33 -6.65
C TYR A 310 27.11 -0.19 -7.88
N ASP A 311 27.85 -0.77 -8.83
CA ASP A 311 27.24 -1.41 -10.00
C ASP A 311 26.54 -2.71 -9.61
N GLU A 312 27.21 -3.52 -8.81
CA GLU A 312 26.69 -4.80 -8.36
C GLU A 312 27.37 -5.21 -7.05
N VAL A 313 26.58 -5.73 -6.12
CA VAL A 313 27.01 -6.52 -4.95
C VAL A 313 26.30 -7.86 -5.05
N LYS A 314 27.04 -8.96 -4.96
CA LYS A 314 26.46 -10.30 -5.07
C LYS A 314 27.09 -11.31 -4.12
N VAL A 315 26.32 -12.36 -3.81
CA VAL A 315 26.76 -13.57 -3.12
C VAL A 315 26.14 -14.74 -3.87
N ASP A 316 26.98 -15.63 -4.43
CA ASP A 316 26.49 -16.72 -5.28
C ASP A 316 25.72 -17.76 -4.46
N ASN A 317 26.21 -18.09 -3.25
CA ASN A 317 25.49 -18.96 -2.30
C ASN A 317 25.79 -18.53 -0.86
N SER A 318 24.77 -18.58 0.00
CA SER A 318 24.94 -18.47 1.44
C SER A 318 24.23 -19.60 2.18
N ALA A 319 24.81 -20.04 3.29
CA ALA A 319 24.22 -21.02 4.19
C ALA A 319 24.44 -20.57 5.63
N LEU A 320 23.39 -20.50 6.43
CA LEU A 320 23.37 -20.06 7.82
C LEU A 320 22.78 -21.17 8.68
N THR A 321 23.38 -21.44 9.84
CA THR A 321 22.83 -22.26 10.92
C THR A 321 22.50 -21.35 12.09
N ILE A 322 21.34 -21.56 12.71
CA ILE A 322 20.86 -20.77 13.86
C ILE A 322 20.61 -21.75 15.01
N GLU A 323 21.07 -21.41 16.21
CA GLU A 323 20.78 -22.14 17.45
C GLU A 323 20.49 -21.15 18.57
N ALA A 324 19.42 -21.36 19.32
CA ALA A 324 19.15 -20.61 20.54
C ALA A 324 18.80 -21.54 21.70
N TYR A 325 19.27 -21.16 22.89
CA TYR A 325 19.10 -21.88 24.13
C TYR A 325 18.53 -20.95 25.19
N ALA A 326 17.54 -21.42 25.93
CA ALA A 326 17.10 -20.81 27.18
C ALA A 326 17.83 -21.50 28.34
N THR A 327 18.25 -20.73 29.31
CA THR A 327 18.95 -21.19 30.51
C THR A 327 18.02 -21.03 31.70
N GLU A 328 17.73 -22.13 32.41
CA GLU A 328 16.99 -22.11 33.68
C GLU A 328 17.81 -22.80 34.77
N GLY A 329 18.38 -22.01 35.68
CA GLY A 329 19.34 -22.52 36.66
C GLY A 329 20.57 -23.11 35.99
N ASP A 330 20.84 -24.40 36.20
CA ASP A 330 21.98 -25.10 35.58
C ASP A 330 21.63 -25.80 34.24
N ALA A 331 20.38 -25.68 33.75
CA ALA A 331 19.89 -26.40 32.58
C ALA A 331 19.79 -25.49 31.34
N ASP A 332 20.56 -25.82 30.29
CA ASP A 332 20.42 -25.24 28.95
C ASP A 332 19.43 -26.08 28.11
N THR A 333 18.31 -25.49 27.72
CA THR A 333 17.31 -26.12 26.84
C THR A 333 17.34 -25.44 25.47
N GLN A 334 17.47 -26.22 24.39
CA GLN A 334 17.40 -25.68 23.04
C GLN A 334 15.96 -25.27 22.71
N VAL A 335 15.75 -24.00 22.39
CA VAL A 335 14.42 -23.43 22.09
C VAL A 335 14.23 -23.16 20.60
N LEU A 336 15.33 -22.95 19.87
CA LEU A 336 15.34 -22.73 18.43
C LEU A 336 16.55 -23.44 17.80
N SER A 337 16.33 -24.06 16.65
CA SER A 337 17.42 -24.48 15.77
C SER A 337 16.98 -24.38 14.32
N GLY A 338 17.88 -24.09 13.40
CA GLY A 338 17.50 -24.06 12.01
C GLY A 338 18.64 -23.82 11.04
N THR A 339 18.31 -23.94 9.76
CA THR A 339 19.21 -23.64 8.65
C THR A 339 18.50 -22.76 7.63
N VAL A 340 19.23 -21.82 7.04
CA VAL A 340 18.77 -20.95 5.94
C VAL A 340 19.79 -21.03 4.83
N GLN A 341 19.34 -21.22 3.60
CA GLN A 341 20.15 -21.18 2.38
C GLN A 341 19.56 -20.16 1.43
N ILE A 342 20.41 -19.29 0.88
CA ILE A 342 20.01 -18.28 -0.12
C ILE A 342 20.95 -18.43 -1.32
N ASP A 343 20.36 -18.59 -2.50
CA ASP A 343 21.08 -18.74 -3.75
C ASP A 343 21.02 -17.45 -4.57
N GLY A 344 22.16 -16.99 -5.07
CA GLY A 344 22.29 -15.89 -6.02
C GLY A 344 21.73 -14.55 -5.52
N TYR A 345 22.11 -14.14 -4.32
CA TYR A 345 21.83 -12.80 -3.82
C TYR A 345 22.51 -11.75 -4.70
N ARG A 346 21.76 -10.72 -5.09
CA ARG A 346 22.24 -9.64 -5.95
C ARG A 346 21.56 -8.32 -5.61
N LEU A 347 22.36 -7.26 -5.49
CA LEU A 347 21.94 -5.87 -5.50
C LEU A 347 22.65 -5.16 -6.65
N ALA A 348 21.94 -4.39 -7.47
CA ALA A 348 22.51 -3.76 -8.64
C ALA A 348 22.07 -2.31 -8.85
N GLY A 349 22.97 -1.53 -9.44
CA GLY A 349 22.71 -0.16 -9.87
C GLY A 349 22.49 0.81 -8.72
N ALA A 350 23.08 0.59 -7.54
CA ALA A 350 22.89 1.50 -6.41
C ALA A 350 23.57 2.84 -6.65
N ARG A 351 22.81 3.94 -6.62
CA ARG A 351 23.30 5.31 -6.77
C ARG A 351 22.50 6.23 -5.87
N ASP A 352 23.17 6.89 -4.93
CA ASP A 352 22.54 7.90 -4.05
C ASP A 352 21.24 7.37 -3.43
N GLY A 353 21.32 6.22 -2.73
CA GLY A 353 20.19 5.57 -2.07
C GLY A 353 19.15 4.91 -2.97
N LYS A 354 19.26 5.02 -4.30
CA LYS A 354 18.37 4.34 -5.24
C LYS A 354 19.04 3.06 -5.73
N VAL A 355 18.35 1.93 -5.67
CA VAL A 355 18.82 0.64 -6.15
C VAL A 355 17.94 0.20 -7.33
N ASP A 356 18.56 -0.12 -8.46
CA ASP A 356 17.82 -0.51 -9.67
C ASP A 356 17.16 -1.88 -9.49
N GLU A 357 17.88 -2.84 -8.89
CA GLU A 357 17.40 -4.20 -8.68
C GLU A 357 17.95 -4.82 -7.39
N TYR A 358 17.09 -5.49 -6.64
CA TYR A 358 17.44 -6.53 -5.69
C TYR A 358 16.91 -7.87 -6.21
N SER A 359 17.68 -8.95 -6.10
CA SER A 359 17.16 -10.29 -6.36
C SER A 359 17.84 -11.41 -5.57
N ILE A 360 17.11 -12.51 -5.42
CA ILE A 360 17.62 -13.83 -5.02
C ILE A 360 17.07 -14.86 -6.02
N ASN A 361 17.85 -15.90 -6.34
CA ASN A 361 17.39 -17.00 -7.20
C ASN A 361 16.50 -17.98 -6.45
N GLY A 362 16.73 -18.14 -5.14
CA GLY A 362 15.89 -18.95 -4.28
C GLY A 362 16.34 -18.88 -2.81
N MET A 363 15.44 -19.30 -1.93
CA MET A 363 15.69 -19.46 -0.51
C MET A 363 15.11 -20.81 -0.07
N THR A 364 15.82 -21.53 0.80
CA THR A 364 15.26 -22.64 1.58
C THR A 364 15.60 -22.45 3.05
N GLN A 365 14.61 -22.60 3.93
CA GLN A 365 14.83 -22.63 5.37
C GLN A 365 14.18 -23.85 6.01
N VAL A 366 14.83 -24.36 7.06
CA VAL A 366 14.25 -25.34 7.98
C VAL A 366 14.45 -24.78 9.38
N MET A 367 13.36 -24.36 10.02
CA MET A 367 13.35 -23.90 11.40
C MET A 367 12.71 -24.97 12.29
N ARG A 368 13.19 -25.08 13.52
CA ARG A 368 12.64 -25.94 14.56
C ARG A 368 12.51 -25.13 15.84
N THR A 369 11.31 -25.06 16.37
CA THR A 369 10.99 -24.29 17.58
C THR A 369 10.45 -25.22 18.66
N LEU A 370 10.82 -24.99 19.91
CA LEU A 370 10.30 -25.73 21.03
C LEU A 370 8.84 -25.36 21.26
N ASP A 371 7.94 -26.34 21.17
CA ASP A 371 6.56 -26.19 21.57
C ASP A 371 6.44 -26.39 23.09
N ALA A 372 6.00 -25.34 23.79
CA ALA A 372 5.87 -25.37 25.24
C ALA A 372 4.83 -26.40 25.73
N ALA A 373 3.81 -26.71 24.92
CA ALA A 373 2.75 -27.65 25.31
C ALA A 373 3.20 -29.11 25.26
N SER A 374 3.90 -29.52 24.20
CA SER A 374 4.38 -30.90 24.00
C SER A 374 5.82 -31.14 24.48
N GLY A 375 6.61 -30.08 24.66
CA GLY A 375 8.05 -30.16 24.91
C GLY A 375 8.85 -30.69 23.71
N GLN A 376 8.25 -30.77 22.52
CA GLN A 376 8.90 -31.24 21.30
C GLN A 376 9.36 -30.07 20.42
N MET A 377 10.40 -30.31 19.61
CA MET A 377 10.83 -29.36 18.58
C MET A 377 9.97 -29.57 17.31
N LEU A 378 9.07 -28.63 17.01
CA LEU A 378 8.23 -28.65 15.81
C LEU A 378 8.98 -28.05 14.62
N ALA A 379 8.95 -28.71 13.46
CA ALA A 379 9.64 -28.23 12.27
C ALA A 379 8.75 -27.37 11.36
N GLN A 380 9.33 -26.32 10.81
CA GLN A 380 8.82 -25.53 9.70
C GLN A 380 9.84 -25.52 8.56
N THR A 381 9.46 -26.05 7.40
CA THR A 381 10.27 -25.97 6.18
C THR A 381 9.62 -24.99 5.22
N THR A 382 10.38 -24.01 4.74
CA THR A 382 9.92 -23.03 3.75
C THR A 382 10.89 -22.98 2.59
N SER A 383 10.38 -22.93 1.36
CA SER A 383 11.17 -22.68 0.15
C SER A 383 10.50 -21.61 -0.68
N GLN A 384 11.31 -20.76 -1.32
CA GLN A 384 10.86 -19.69 -2.20
C GLN A 384 11.78 -19.67 -3.42
N GLY A 385 11.20 -19.54 -4.61
CA GLY A 385 11.95 -19.40 -5.85
C GLY A 385 12.49 -17.99 -6.04
N LYS A 386 12.64 -17.59 -7.31
CA LYS A 386 13.21 -16.29 -7.66
C LYS A 386 12.38 -15.15 -7.06
N THR A 387 13.07 -14.22 -6.40
CA THR A 387 12.49 -12.97 -5.90
C THR A 387 13.23 -11.80 -6.50
N VAL A 388 12.50 -10.79 -6.97
CA VAL A 388 13.06 -9.59 -7.61
C VAL A 388 12.28 -8.38 -7.15
N TYR A 389 12.98 -7.33 -6.74
CA TYR A 389 12.44 -5.99 -6.54
C TYR A 389 13.19 -5.02 -7.45
N ASN A 390 12.47 -4.17 -8.17
CA ASN A 390 13.05 -3.16 -9.05
C ASN A 390 12.73 -1.76 -8.54
N THR A 391 13.67 -0.83 -8.73
CA THR A 391 13.52 0.58 -8.37
C THR A 391 13.19 0.76 -6.89
N ILE A 392 14.19 0.60 -6.03
CA ILE A 392 14.10 0.81 -4.59
C ILE A 392 14.66 2.20 -4.24
N ASP A 393 13.94 3.01 -3.48
CA ASP A 393 14.40 4.35 -3.05
C ASP A 393 14.55 4.43 -1.52
N LEU A 394 15.77 4.19 -1.04
CA LEU A 394 16.10 4.30 0.39
C LEU A 394 16.14 5.76 0.86
N ASN A 395 16.36 6.71 -0.06
CA ASN A 395 16.39 8.14 0.27
C ASN A 395 15.00 8.63 0.69
N GLY A 396 13.95 8.23 -0.02
CA GLY A 396 12.57 8.50 0.38
C GLY A 396 12.26 7.99 1.79
N PHE A 397 12.73 6.78 2.13
CA PHE A 397 12.51 6.18 3.45
C PHE A 397 13.24 6.97 4.55
N ILE A 398 14.50 7.35 4.32
CA ILE A 398 15.24 8.16 5.28
C ILE A 398 14.60 9.55 5.45
N ASN A 399 14.17 10.18 4.36
CA ASN A 399 13.51 11.49 4.37
C ASN A 399 12.21 11.49 5.16
N LEU A 400 11.50 10.36 5.24
CA LEU A 400 10.31 10.21 6.07
C LEU A 400 10.61 10.50 7.55
N PHE A 401 11.80 10.13 8.04
CA PHE A 401 12.21 10.31 9.43
C PHE A 401 13.00 11.60 9.68
N ASP A 402 13.44 12.29 8.62
CA ASP A 402 14.25 13.49 8.76
C ASP A 402 13.39 14.73 9.09
N PRO A 403 13.53 15.34 10.28
CA PRO A 403 12.74 16.51 10.67
C PRO A 403 13.08 17.77 9.86
N SER A 404 14.19 17.78 9.12
CA SER A 404 14.55 18.90 8.24
C SER A 404 13.85 18.86 6.88
N VAL A 405 13.21 17.74 6.53
CA VAL A 405 12.43 17.57 5.31
C VAL A 405 11.01 18.10 5.55
N PRO A 406 10.58 19.17 4.86
CA PRO A 406 9.24 19.73 5.06
C PRO A 406 8.17 18.86 4.41
N GLU A 407 6.97 18.84 5.00
CA GLU A 407 5.76 18.35 4.32
C GLU A 407 5.37 19.31 3.19
N ASN A 408 5.60 18.90 1.94
CA ASN A 408 5.32 19.67 0.73
C ASN A 408 4.40 18.95 -0.27
N GLY A 409 3.93 17.75 0.08
CA GLY A 409 3.15 16.88 -0.78
C GLY A 409 3.94 16.10 -1.83
N GLU A 410 5.27 16.08 -1.74
CA GLU A 410 6.12 15.28 -2.63
C GLU A 410 5.95 13.78 -2.33
N GLU A 411 5.64 13.02 -3.38
CA GLU A 411 5.53 11.56 -3.33
C GLU A 411 6.82 10.91 -3.85
N TRP A 412 7.30 9.89 -3.14
CA TRP A 412 8.45 9.07 -3.51
C TRP A 412 8.02 7.62 -3.72
N THR A 413 8.56 6.97 -4.76
CA THR A 413 8.36 5.53 -4.99
C THR A 413 9.40 4.75 -4.18
N LEU A 414 8.98 4.07 -3.11
CA LEU A 414 9.84 3.21 -2.31
C LEU A 414 10.24 1.93 -3.06
N ILE A 415 9.26 1.28 -3.70
CA ILE A 415 9.45 0.08 -4.53
C ILE A 415 8.62 0.27 -5.80
N GLY A 416 9.27 0.25 -6.96
CA GLY A 416 8.57 0.36 -8.24
C GLY A 416 7.80 -0.91 -8.61
N SER A 417 8.46 -2.06 -8.50
CA SER A 417 7.83 -3.39 -8.69
C SER A 417 8.55 -4.46 -7.88
N GLY A 418 7.83 -5.51 -7.53
CA GLY A 418 8.29 -6.64 -6.73
C GLY A 418 7.60 -7.92 -7.19
N SER A 419 8.34 -9.02 -7.23
CA SER A 419 7.77 -10.33 -7.52
C SER A 419 8.51 -11.45 -6.79
N ALA A 420 7.77 -12.47 -6.36
CA ALA A 420 8.28 -13.72 -5.83
C ALA A 420 7.50 -14.89 -6.43
N VAL A 421 8.14 -16.04 -6.65
CA VAL A 421 7.51 -17.24 -7.23
C VAL A 421 7.80 -18.49 -6.43
N ASP A 422 6.99 -19.53 -6.64
CA ASP A 422 7.20 -20.88 -6.12
C ASP A 422 7.36 -20.95 -4.60
N TYR A 423 6.54 -20.19 -3.86
CA TYR A 423 6.52 -20.24 -2.40
C TYR A 423 5.87 -21.54 -1.91
N LYS A 424 6.54 -22.24 -0.99
CA LYS A 424 6.02 -23.42 -0.32
C LYS A 424 6.43 -23.41 1.14
N SER A 425 5.50 -23.72 2.03
CA SER A 425 5.76 -23.87 3.47
C SER A 425 5.06 -25.12 4.00
N ARG A 426 5.74 -25.86 4.87
CA ARG A 426 5.18 -26.97 5.64
C ARG A 426 5.49 -26.71 7.10
N GLN A 427 4.45 -26.57 7.92
CA GLN A 427 4.58 -26.33 9.35
C GLN A 427 3.94 -27.45 10.15
N GLU A 428 4.74 -28.13 10.97
CA GLU A 428 4.24 -29.07 11.96
C GLU A 428 3.53 -28.30 13.08
N VAL A 429 2.30 -28.70 13.38
CA VAL A 429 1.48 -28.11 14.46
C VAL A 429 1.34 -29.06 15.64
N ALA A 430 1.49 -30.37 15.39
CA ALA A 430 1.54 -31.42 16.39
C ALA A 430 2.17 -32.67 15.75
N GLU A 431 2.49 -33.69 16.56
CA GLU A 431 3.07 -34.94 16.07
C GLU A 431 2.19 -35.61 14.99
N GLY A 432 2.70 -35.66 13.75
CA GLY A 432 1.98 -36.21 12.59
C GLY A 432 0.95 -35.29 11.93
N PHE A 433 0.82 -34.04 12.39
CA PHE A 433 -0.09 -33.03 11.83
C PHE A 433 0.71 -31.84 11.31
N ALA A 434 0.57 -31.53 10.02
CA ALA A 434 1.22 -30.39 9.41
C ALA A 434 0.27 -29.64 8.48
N VAL A 435 0.37 -28.32 8.51
CA VAL A 435 -0.28 -27.43 7.54
C VAL A 435 0.71 -27.16 6.42
N GLN A 436 0.25 -27.26 5.17
CA GLN A 436 1.06 -26.92 3.99
C GLN A 436 0.44 -25.73 3.29
N MET A 437 1.26 -24.78 2.86
CA MET A 437 0.84 -23.62 2.09
C MET A 437 1.73 -23.49 0.87
N GLU A 438 1.13 -23.32 -0.30
CA GLU A 438 1.83 -23.02 -1.54
C GLU A 438 1.24 -21.76 -2.17
N ALA A 439 2.07 -20.97 -2.85
CA ALA A 439 1.65 -19.86 -3.71
C ALA A 439 2.55 -19.80 -4.95
N GLU A 440 1.96 -19.74 -6.14
CA GLU A 440 2.69 -19.75 -7.41
C GLU A 440 3.44 -18.43 -7.64
N ARG A 441 2.79 -17.30 -7.32
CA ARG A 441 3.34 -15.97 -7.55
C ARG A 441 2.78 -14.95 -6.56
N ALA A 442 3.63 -14.07 -6.08
CA ALA A 442 3.24 -12.81 -5.45
C ALA A 442 3.82 -11.64 -6.24
N THR A 443 3.06 -10.56 -6.40
CA THR A 443 3.49 -9.30 -7.02
C THR A 443 3.13 -8.11 -6.15
N LEU A 444 3.94 -7.06 -6.23
CA LEU A 444 3.76 -5.81 -5.52
C LEU A 444 4.21 -4.68 -6.44
N ASP A 445 3.35 -3.73 -6.76
CA ASP A 445 3.65 -2.63 -7.67
C ASP A 445 3.33 -1.28 -7.02
N ASN A 446 4.20 -0.31 -7.31
CA ASN A 446 4.06 1.08 -6.90
C ASN A 446 3.81 1.26 -5.39
N VAL A 447 4.77 0.85 -4.56
CA VAL A 447 4.79 1.23 -3.14
C VAL A 447 5.32 2.65 -3.07
N THR A 448 4.47 3.59 -2.64
CA THR A 448 4.82 5.00 -2.54
C THR A 448 4.80 5.48 -1.10
N MET A 449 5.46 6.61 -0.88
CA MET A 449 5.50 7.29 0.41
C MET A 449 5.37 8.79 0.23
N ILE A 450 4.76 9.45 1.21
CA ILE A 450 4.64 10.90 1.30
C ILE A 450 5.01 11.33 2.71
N LYS A 451 5.76 12.44 2.85
CA LYS A 451 6.08 12.99 4.17
C LYS A 451 4.80 13.57 4.79
N ARG A 452 4.41 13.04 5.95
CA ARG A 452 3.40 13.64 6.85
C ARG A 452 4.05 14.26 8.08
N ASP A 453 3.30 15.10 8.79
CA ASP A 453 3.68 15.62 10.10
C ASP A 453 3.73 14.51 11.17
N ASN A 454 4.78 13.70 11.09
CA ASN A 454 5.19 12.74 12.10
C ASN A 454 6.66 13.00 12.46
N ASN A 455 6.98 12.85 13.73
CA ASN A 455 8.31 13.05 14.30
C ASN A 455 8.70 11.86 15.18
N VAL A 456 8.69 10.66 14.58
CA VAL A 456 9.01 9.41 15.25
C VAL A 456 10.39 9.45 15.92
N LEU A 457 11.39 10.08 15.28
CA LEU A 457 12.72 10.23 15.88
C LEU A 457 12.71 11.08 17.16
N SER A 458 11.94 12.17 17.20
CA SER A 458 11.80 12.96 18.42
C SER A 458 11.04 12.19 19.50
N LEU A 459 10.06 11.37 19.13
CA LEU A 459 9.34 10.52 20.08
C LEU A 459 10.28 9.48 20.69
N LEU A 460 11.15 8.87 19.89
CA LEU A 460 12.22 7.98 20.38
C LEU A 460 13.20 8.73 21.30
N ASP A 461 13.60 9.96 20.96
CA ASP A 461 14.44 10.79 21.84
C ASP A 461 13.77 11.06 23.20
N GLN A 462 12.46 11.33 23.23
CA GLN A 462 11.70 11.50 24.48
C GLN A 462 11.70 10.22 25.31
N VAL A 463 11.36 9.08 24.70
CA VAL A 463 11.31 7.76 25.37
C VAL A 463 12.69 7.38 25.94
N LEU A 464 13.76 7.52 25.16
CA LEU A 464 15.14 7.27 25.61
C LEU A 464 15.59 8.23 26.71
N ASN A 465 14.98 9.41 26.80
CA ASN A 465 15.17 10.37 27.88
C ASN A 465 14.18 10.20 29.04
N LYS A 466 13.45 9.08 29.08
CA LYS A 466 12.46 8.75 30.12
C LYS A 466 11.36 9.82 30.24
N GLN A 467 11.06 10.50 29.14
CA GLN A 467 9.94 11.43 29.01
C GLN A 467 8.78 10.66 28.38
N ALA A 468 7.67 10.56 29.11
CA ALA A 468 6.45 9.93 28.59
C ALA A 468 5.77 10.88 27.59
N PRO A 469 5.65 10.53 26.30
CA PRO A 469 4.89 11.33 25.35
C PRO A 469 3.42 11.35 25.76
N SER A 470 2.71 12.43 25.40
CA SER A 470 1.28 12.49 25.67
C SER A 470 0.52 11.45 24.83
N PRO A 471 -0.62 10.89 25.30
CA PRO A 471 -1.43 9.97 24.50
C PRO A 471 -1.85 10.55 23.14
N GLU A 472 -2.15 11.85 23.10
CA GLU A 472 -2.50 12.58 21.88
C GLU A 472 -1.35 12.61 20.88
N GLU A 473 -0.13 12.89 21.34
CA GLU A 473 1.08 12.89 20.52
C GLU A 473 1.39 11.49 19.97
N LEU A 474 1.23 10.43 20.78
CA LEU A 474 1.42 9.04 20.34
C LEU A 474 0.45 8.66 19.23
N ILE A 475 -0.85 8.88 19.45
CA ILE A 475 -1.90 8.53 18.48
C ILE A 475 -1.69 9.29 17.17
N THR A 476 -1.40 10.60 17.26
CA THR A 476 -1.16 11.45 16.09
C THR A 476 0.05 10.97 15.29
N ASN A 477 1.18 10.69 15.94
CA ASN A 477 2.38 10.21 15.25
C ASN A 477 2.17 8.86 14.56
N VAL A 478 1.54 7.89 15.23
CA VAL A 478 1.26 6.57 14.65
C VAL A 478 0.32 6.69 13.45
N PHE A 479 -0.73 7.50 13.58
CA PHE A 479 -1.70 7.68 12.50
C PHE A 479 -1.08 8.39 11.29
N GLN A 480 -0.32 9.46 11.51
CA GLN A 480 0.38 10.17 10.44
C GLN A 480 1.48 9.32 9.78
N PHE A 481 2.15 8.45 10.55
CA PHE A 481 3.10 7.48 10.01
C PHE A 481 2.39 6.49 9.08
N TYR A 482 1.28 5.90 9.50
CA TYR A 482 0.48 5.00 8.64
C TYR A 482 0.03 5.71 7.35
N ARG A 483 -0.44 6.97 7.46
CA ARG A 483 -0.86 7.81 6.33
C ARG A 483 0.28 8.25 5.40
N SER A 484 1.52 7.89 5.71
CA SER A 484 2.67 8.18 4.88
C SER A 484 2.90 7.13 3.79
N PHE A 485 2.19 6.01 3.78
CA PHE A 485 2.41 4.90 2.85
C PHE A 485 1.19 4.66 1.95
N ALA A 486 1.47 4.25 0.72
CA ALA A 486 0.45 3.73 -0.20
C ALA A 486 1.01 2.58 -1.05
N ILE A 487 0.11 1.71 -1.51
CA ILE A 487 0.40 0.57 -2.38
C ILE A 487 -0.57 0.63 -3.56
N GLY A 488 -0.05 0.70 -4.78
CA GLY A 488 -0.86 0.70 -6.00
C GLY A 488 -1.52 -0.65 -6.27
N ASP A 489 -0.75 -1.74 -6.25
CA ASP A 489 -1.26 -3.08 -6.53
C ASP A 489 -0.44 -4.15 -5.77
N ALA A 490 -1.12 -5.08 -5.10
CA ALA A 490 -0.51 -6.24 -4.46
C ALA A 490 -1.34 -7.48 -4.75
N ARG A 491 -0.71 -8.56 -5.23
CA ARG A 491 -1.42 -9.79 -5.62
C ARG A 491 -0.68 -11.04 -5.17
N VAL A 492 -1.43 -12.08 -4.86
CA VAL A 492 -0.92 -13.44 -4.64
C VAL A 492 -1.82 -14.41 -5.40
N SER A 493 -1.23 -15.17 -6.33
CA SER A 493 -1.95 -16.08 -7.23
C SER A 493 -1.51 -17.53 -7.01
N GLY A 494 -2.41 -18.47 -7.32
CA GLY A 494 -2.16 -19.90 -7.23
C GLY A 494 -1.95 -20.39 -5.80
N ILE A 495 -2.78 -19.93 -4.86
CA ILE A 495 -2.68 -20.26 -3.45
C ILE A 495 -3.31 -21.64 -3.21
N SER A 496 -2.62 -22.51 -2.47
CA SER A 496 -3.14 -23.80 -2.03
C SER A 496 -2.76 -24.03 -0.58
N VAL A 497 -3.76 -24.29 0.27
CA VAL A 497 -3.56 -24.60 1.69
C VAL A 497 -4.06 -26.02 1.94
N ILE A 498 -3.17 -26.89 2.42
CA ILE A 498 -3.49 -28.26 2.80
C ILE A 498 -3.54 -28.32 4.32
N ILE A 499 -4.74 -28.57 4.86
CA ILE A 499 -4.99 -28.69 6.30
C ILE A 499 -5.34 -30.14 6.66
N PRO A 500 -4.86 -30.64 7.81
CA PRO A 500 -5.30 -31.93 8.32
C PRO A 500 -6.71 -31.81 8.90
N ILE A 501 -7.60 -32.70 8.51
CA ILE A 501 -9.00 -32.76 8.98
C ILE A 501 -9.30 -34.06 9.75
N GLY A 502 -8.26 -34.82 10.08
CA GLY A 502 -8.33 -36.05 10.85
C GLY A 502 -7.08 -36.90 10.66
N PRO A 503 -6.93 -38.01 11.41
CA PRO A 503 -5.78 -38.90 11.28
C PRO A 503 -5.62 -39.44 9.84
N GLY A 504 -4.56 -39.02 9.15
CA GLY A 504 -4.30 -39.41 7.75
C GLY A 504 -5.25 -38.82 6.72
N LEU A 505 -6.06 -37.81 7.09
CA LEU A 505 -7.00 -37.13 6.20
C LEU A 505 -6.60 -35.67 6.05
N GLU A 506 -6.39 -35.24 4.81
CA GLU A 506 -6.09 -33.86 4.45
C GLU A 506 -7.23 -33.27 3.60
N SER A 507 -7.42 -31.97 3.71
CA SER A 507 -8.25 -31.16 2.83
C SER A 507 -7.39 -30.09 2.17
N ALA A 508 -7.63 -29.85 0.89
CA ALA A 508 -7.00 -28.77 0.14
C ALA A 508 -8.02 -27.65 -0.11
N VAL A 509 -7.66 -26.44 0.30
CA VAL A 509 -8.35 -25.20 -0.03
C VAL A 509 -7.52 -24.49 -1.09
N LYS A 510 -8.11 -24.18 -2.24
CA LYS A 510 -7.43 -23.48 -3.34
C LYS A 510 -8.03 -22.09 -3.51
N ILE A 511 -7.17 -21.09 -3.71
CA ILE A 511 -7.57 -19.74 -4.06
C ILE A 511 -6.79 -19.32 -5.31
N LYS A 512 -7.49 -18.96 -6.38
CA LYS A 512 -6.84 -18.60 -7.64
C LYS A 512 -6.04 -17.31 -7.50
N GLU A 513 -6.61 -16.29 -6.87
CA GLU A 513 -5.93 -15.01 -6.61
C GLU A 513 -6.54 -14.28 -5.42
N VAL A 514 -5.69 -13.62 -4.64
CA VAL A 514 -6.08 -12.55 -3.71
C VAL A 514 -5.33 -11.30 -4.15
N ALA A 515 -6.01 -10.17 -4.24
CA ALA A 515 -5.39 -8.91 -4.62
C ALA A 515 -5.95 -7.73 -3.84
N MET A 516 -5.13 -6.69 -3.70
CA MET A 516 -5.51 -5.42 -3.14
C MET A 516 -4.96 -4.29 -4.01
N THR A 517 -5.75 -3.25 -4.24
CA THR A 517 -5.41 -2.13 -5.12
C THR A 517 -5.69 -0.78 -4.45
N ASP A 518 -4.89 0.21 -4.82
CA ASP A 518 -4.98 1.61 -4.38
C ASP A 518 -5.19 1.74 -2.85
N ILE A 519 -4.32 1.07 -2.07
CA ILE A 519 -4.32 1.18 -0.61
C ILE A 519 -3.56 2.46 -0.24
N GLY A 520 -4.15 3.34 0.54
CA GLY A 520 -3.45 4.52 1.05
C GLY A 520 -4.19 5.25 2.16
N SER A 521 -3.72 6.46 2.48
CA SER A 521 -4.29 7.28 3.56
C SER A 521 -5.71 7.75 3.32
N GLU A 522 -6.15 7.79 2.07
CA GLU A 522 -7.46 8.30 1.65
C GLU A 522 -8.50 7.17 1.47
N GLY A 523 -8.05 5.91 1.44
CA GLY A 523 -8.96 4.80 1.17
C GLY A 523 -8.30 3.53 0.67
N ILE A 524 -9.16 2.61 0.25
CA ILE A 524 -8.80 1.35 -0.40
C ILE A 524 -9.63 1.24 -1.68
N GLY A 525 -8.96 1.08 -2.83
CA GLY A 525 -9.61 0.89 -4.12
C GLY A 525 -10.40 -0.40 -4.17
N GLU A 526 -9.74 -1.55 -4.06
CA GLU A 526 -10.41 -2.85 -4.05
C GLU A 526 -9.57 -3.91 -3.33
N MET A 527 -10.21 -4.72 -2.49
CA MET A 527 -9.69 -5.97 -1.93
C MET A 527 -10.51 -7.11 -2.50
N MET A 528 -9.88 -8.01 -3.23
CA MET A 528 -10.56 -9.02 -4.04
C MET A 528 -10.01 -10.43 -3.76
N LEU A 529 -10.91 -11.40 -3.83
CA LEU A 529 -10.64 -12.83 -3.80
C LEU A 529 -11.28 -13.44 -5.05
N VAL A 530 -10.46 -14.14 -5.84
CA VAL A 530 -10.87 -14.81 -7.09
C VAL A 530 -10.74 -16.30 -6.90
N GLY A 531 -11.83 -17.01 -7.17
CA GLY A 531 -11.85 -18.48 -7.24
C GLY A 531 -11.38 -19.15 -5.96
N LEU A 532 -12.25 -19.28 -4.95
CA LEU A 532 -12.04 -20.16 -3.81
C LEU A 532 -12.74 -21.50 -4.04
N ASP A 533 -12.00 -22.59 -3.84
CA ASP A 533 -12.50 -23.96 -3.97
C ASP A 533 -12.04 -24.79 -2.76
N ALA A 534 -13.01 -25.15 -1.92
CA ALA A 534 -12.84 -26.00 -0.75
C ALA A 534 -13.85 -27.16 -0.85
N PRO A 535 -13.54 -28.21 -1.63
CA PRO A 535 -14.51 -29.26 -1.98
C PRO A 535 -14.80 -30.22 -0.84
N LYS A 536 -13.99 -30.20 0.23
CA LYS A 536 -14.13 -31.09 1.38
C LYS A 536 -13.65 -30.38 2.65
N LEU A 537 -14.58 -29.97 3.49
CA LEU A 537 -14.31 -29.41 4.82
C LEU A 537 -14.68 -30.44 5.91
N PRO A 538 -14.37 -30.18 7.18
CA PRO A 538 -14.86 -31.00 8.29
C PRO A 538 -16.36 -31.25 8.18
N GLU A 539 -16.79 -32.42 8.67
CA GLU A 539 -18.20 -32.85 8.65
C GLU A 539 -18.81 -33.04 7.25
N GLY A 540 -18.03 -32.91 6.17
CA GLY A 540 -18.49 -33.15 4.80
C GLY A 540 -19.02 -31.91 4.08
N ALA A 541 -18.85 -30.72 4.67
CA ALA A 541 -19.21 -29.45 4.03
C ALA A 541 -18.32 -29.15 2.81
N SER A 542 -18.79 -28.29 1.92
CA SER A 542 -18.01 -27.74 0.80
C SER A 542 -18.36 -26.29 0.53
N VAL A 543 -17.37 -25.51 0.09
CA VAL A 543 -17.53 -24.11 -0.29
C VAL A 543 -16.84 -23.85 -1.62
N LYS A 544 -17.53 -23.16 -2.53
CA LYS A 544 -16.97 -22.59 -3.75
C LYS A 544 -17.36 -21.12 -3.85
N LEU A 545 -16.47 -20.29 -4.37
CA LEU A 545 -16.72 -18.86 -4.62
C LEU A 545 -15.98 -18.45 -5.89
N ASP A 546 -16.66 -17.83 -6.85
CA ASP A 546 -16.01 -17.42 -8.10
C ASP A 546 -15.32 -16.06 -7.95
N TRP A 547 -15.97 -15.11 -7.26
CA TRP A 547 -15.43 -13.77 -7.01
C TRP A 547 -16.03 -13.15 -5.75
N ALA A 548 -15.20 -12.49 -4.95
CA ALA A 548 -15.67 -11.55 -3.95
C ALA A 548 -14.75 -10.34 -3.90
N ALA A 549 -15.31 -9.14 -3.75
CA ALA A 549 -14.57 -7.91 -3.60
C ALA A 549 -15.22 -7.01 -2.54
N ILE A 550 -14.37 -6.27 -1.83
CA ILE A 550 -14.77 -5.14 -0.99
C ILE A 550 -13.89 -3.97 -1.42
N GLY A 551 -14.49 -2.84 -1.78
CA GLY A 551 -13.75 -1.74 -2.40
C GLY A 551 -14.49 -0.42 -2.37
N ASN A 552 -13.96 0.54 -3.13
CA ASN A 552 -14.38 1.94 -3.14
C ASN A 552 -14.53 2.49 -1.73
N ILE A 553 -13.60 2.13 -0.84
CA ILE A 553 -13.61 2.58 0.54
C ILE A 553 -12.90 3.93 0.56
N GLU A 554 -13.66 5.01 0.71
CA GLU A 554 -13.08 6.33 0.98
C GLU A 554 -13.12 6.59 2.48
N PHE A 555 -11.95 6.78 3.10
CA PHE A 555 -11.87 7.06 4.52
C PHE A 555 -12.41 8.45 4.87
N ALA A 556 -12.76 8.63 6.14
CA ALA A 556 -13.15 9.94 6.67
C ALA A 556 -11.98 10.92 6.63
N ASP A 557 -12.28 12.21 6.46
CA ASP A 557 -11.26 13.25 6.45
C ASP A 557 -10.50 13.28 7.79
N TYR A 558 -9.19 13.54 7.72
CA TYR A 558 -8.33 13.49 8.90
C TYR A 558 -8.64 14.56 9.95
N THR A 559 -8.90 15.81 9.54
CA THR A 559 -9.09 16.92 10.48
C THR A 559 -10.28 16.68 11.44
N PRO A 560 -11.49 16.32 10.96
CA PRO A 560 -12.59 15.94 11.85
C PRO A 560 -12.28 14.74 12.76
N MET A 561 -11.51 13.77 12.25
CA MET A 561 -11.11 12.59 13.00
C MET A 561 -10.16 12.95 14.16
N GLU A 562 -9.15 13.78 13.88
CA GLU A 562 -8.19 14.29 14.87
C GLU A 562 -8.90 15.06 15.99
N GLU A 563 -9.82 15.96 15.64
CA GLU A 563 -10.63 16.69 16.63
C GLU A 563 -11.46 15.73 17.51
N MET A 564 -12.03 14.68 16.93
CA MET A 564 -12.81 13.68 17.66
C MET A 564 -11.94 12.82 18.59
N ILE A 565 -10.75 12.42 18.13
CA ILE A 565 -9.77 11.71 18.97
C ILE A 565 -9.43 12.56 20.20
N GLY A 566 -9.16 13.86 20.01
CA GLY A 566 -8.89 14.78 21.12
C GLY A 566 -10.05 14.85 22.13
N LYS A 567 -11.30 14.86 21.66
CA LYS A 567 -12.49 14.81 22.54
C LYS A 567 -12.59 13.50 23.33
N LEU A 568 -12.36 12.36 22.69
CA LEU A 568 -12.43 11.05 23.33
C LEU A 568 -11.31 10.84 24.36
N ILE A 569 -10.13 11.41 24.12
CA ILE A 569 -9.04 11.43 25.10
C ILE A 569 -9.41 12.28 26.32
N ALA A 570 -10.00 13.46 26.10
CA ALA A 570 -10.40 14.37 27.17
C ALA A 570 -11.59 13.83 28.00
N ASP A 571 -12.51 13.11 27.37
CA ASP A 571 -13.65 12.44 27.99
C ASP A 571 -13.92 11.07 27.35
N PRO A 572 -13.44 9.97 27.97
CA PRO A 572 -13.65 8.61 27.45
C PRO A 572 -15.13 8.21 27.29
N ASN A 573 -16.04 8.86 28.03
CA ASN A 573 -17.48 8.58 27.95
C ASN A 573 -18.20 9.49 26.94
N TYR A 574 -17.48 10.35 26.21
CA TYR A 574 -18.07 11.26 25.22
C TYR A 574 -18.88 10.49 24.17
N GLY A 575 -18.36 9.34 23.73
CA GLY A 575 -19.00 8.50 22.72
C GLY A 575 -20.32 7.86 23.16
N GLU A 576 -20.49 7.57 24.45
CA GLU A 576 -21.77 7.04 24.98
C GLU A 576 -22.89 8.08 24.88
N ASN A 577 -22.54 9.36 25.05
CA ASN A 577 -23.49 10.47 25.02
C ASN A 577 -23.66 11.08 23.62
N ASN A 578 -22.68 10.90 22.72
CA ASN A 578 -22.65 11.50 21.38
C ASN A 578 -22.32 10.49 20.27
N PRO A 579 -23.01 9.34 20.18
CA PRO A 579 -22.65 8.27 19.26
C PRO A 579 -22.68 8.70 17.79
N LEU A 580 -23.60 9.59 17.40
CA LEU A 580 -23.71 10.10 16.04
C LEU A 580 -22.53 11.01 15.65
N GLU A 581 -22.00 11.78 16.59
CA GLU A 581 -20.86 12.66 16.32
C GLU A 581 -19.58 11.85 16.14
N VAL A 582 -19.38 10.83 16.99
CA VAL A 582 -18.27 9.87 16.84
C VAL A 582 -18.38 9.14 15.51
N ALA A 583 -19.56 8.59 15.19
CA ALA A 583 -19.82 7.92 13.93
C ALA A 583 -19.47 8.82 12.73
N ARG A 584 -19.84 10.11 12.78
CA ARG A 584 -19.53 11.08 11.71
C ARG A 584 -18.03 11.23 11.44
N ALA A 585 -17.19 11.13 12.48
CA ALA A 585 -15.76 11.35 12.38
C ALA A 585 -14.98 10.15 11.83
N PHE A 586 -15.55 8.93 11.93
CA PHE A 586 -14.83 7.68 11.58
C PHE A 586 -15.49 6.86 10.48
N ILE A 587 -16.78 7.08 10.16
CA ILE A 587 -17.47 6.32 9.10
C ILE A 587 -16.87 6.67 7.72
N PRO A 588 -16.52 5.66 6.90
CA PRO A 588 -16.11 5.88 5.52
C PRO A 588 -17.16 6.66 4.71
N ARG A 589 -16.69 7.55 3.82
CA ARG A 589 -17.59 8.29 2.90
C ARG A 589 -18.21 7.38 1.85
N SER A 590 -17.55 6.28 1.50
CA SER A 590 -18.11 5.28 0.61
C SER A 590 -17.60 3.89 0.96
N PHE A 591 -18.36 2.89 0.53
CA PHE A 591 -18.04 1.49 0.68
C PHE A 591 -18.83 0.68 -0.36
N ALA A 592 -18.20 -0.32 -0.96
CA ALA A 592 -18.86 -1.26 -1.84
C ALA A 592 -18.44 -2.69 -1.53
N TYR A 593 -19.34 -3.65 -1.79
CA TYR A 593 -18.99 -5.06 -1.86
C TYR A 593 -19.63 -5.70 -3.10
N GLU A 594 -19.01 -6.78 -3.56
CA GLU A 594 -19.51 -7.66 -4.61
C GLU A 594 -19.18 -9.10 -4.26
N VAL A 595 -20.14 -10.01 -4.45
CA VAL A 595 -19.98 -11.46 -4.28
C VAL A 595 -20.65 -12.13 -5.47
N GLU A 596 -19.95 -13.05 -6.14
CA GLU A 596 -20.45 -13.79 -7.29
C GLU A 596 -20.11 -15.28 -7.17
N GLY A 597 -21.11 -16.13 -7.42
CA GLY A 597 -20.96 -17.58 -7.49
C GLY A 597 -20.55 -18.23 -6.17
N LEU A 598 -21.04 -17.74 -5.02
CA LEU A 598 -20.87 -18.43 -3.74
C LEU A 598 -21.80 -19.65 -3.71
N ASP A 599 -21.26 -20.82 -3.43
CA ASP A 599 -21.98 -22.08 -3.28
C ASP A 599 -21.49 -22.76 -2.01
N VAL A 600 -22.38 -22.88 -1.03
CA VAL A 600 -22.12 -23.48 0.28
C VAL A 600 -23.03 -24.68 0.44
N ASN A 601 -22.45 -25.85 0.65
CA ASN A 601 -23.20 -27.07 0.94
C ASN A 601 -22.79 -27.60 2.31
N ILE A 602 -23.74 -27.60 3.24
CA ILE A 602 -23.57 -28.14 4.58
C ILE A 602 -24.47 -29.37 4.70
N PRO A 603 -23.92 -30.56 5.02
CA PRO A 603 -24.72 -31.74 5.28
C PRO A 603 -25.84 -31.46 6.29
N ASP A 604 -27.00 -32.06 6.08
CA ASP A 604 -28.23 -31.89 6.87
C ASP A 604 -28.92 -30.50 6.81
N VAL A 605 -28.21 -29.42 6.47
CA VAL A 605 -28.80 -28.08 6.27
C VAL A 605 -29.24 -27.89 4.81
N GLY A 606 -28.41 -28.31 3.86
CA GLY A 606 -28.63 -28.20 2.43
C GLY A 606 -27.64 -27.28 1.71
N ARG A 607 -27.94 -26.99 0.44
CA ARG A 607 -27.12 -26.18 -0.45
C ARG A 607 -27.69 -24.77 -0.59
N THR A 608 -26.88 -23.77 -0.27
CA THR A 608 -27.17 -22.34 -0.39
C THR A 608 -26.26 -21.74 -1.46
N GLU A 609 -26.83 -20.93 -2.35
CA GLU A 609 -26.08 -20.27 -3.43
C GLU A 609 -26.35 -18.76 -3.45
N ILE A 610 -25.34 -17.97 -3.77
CA ILE A 610 -25.45 -16.57 -4.18
C ILE A 610 -24.98 -16.51 -5.62
N GLY A 611 -25.90 -16.26 -6.56
CA GLY A 611 -25.56 -15.99 -7.96
C GLY A 611 -24.70 -14.74 -8.07
N LYS A 612 -25.28 -13.59 -7.72
CA LYS A 612 -24.57 -12.31 -7.56
C LYS A 612 -25.19 -11.48 -6.45
N ALA A 613 -24.38 -10.80 -5.64
CA ALA A 613 -24.83 -9.79 -4.69
C ALA A 613 -23.86 -8.61 -4.70
N GLU A 614 -24.35 -7.40 -4.91
CA GLU A 614 -23.56 -6.17 -4.93
C GLU A 614 -24.23 -5.08 -4.09
N MET A 615 -23.42 -4.30 -3.39
CA MET A 615 -23.87 -3.11 -2.69
C MET A 615 -22.87 -1.98 -2.89
N THR A 616 -23.38 -0.77 -3.04
CA THR A 616 -22.58 0.46 -3.01
C THR A 616 -23.29 1.48 -2.15
N ILE A 617 -22.57 2.03 -1.18
CA ILE A 617 -23.03 3.07 -0.27
C ILE A 617 -22.10 4.26 -0.44
N SER A 618 -22.67 5.47 -0.54
CA SER A 618 -21.91 6.70 -0.40
C SER A 618 -22.65 7.77 0.39
N THR A 619 -21.86 8.57 1.09
CA THR A 619 -22.27 9.52 2.09
C THR A 619 -21.62 10.87 1.75
N THR A 620 -22.37 11.73 1.07
CA THR A 620 -21.95 13.11 0.81
C THR A 620 -22.19 14.01 2.03
N VAL A 621 -23.13 13.61 2.90
CA VAL A 621 -23.51 14.33 4.11
C VAL A 621 -23.53 13.38 5.30
N PRO A 622 -22.39 13.24 6.02
CA PRO A 622 -22.29 12.34 7.17
C PRO A 622 -23.28 12.66 8.31
N PRO A 623 -23.78 11.66 9.05
CA PRO A 623 -23.42 10.23 9.00
C PRO A 623 -24.38 9.36 8.16
N ILE A 624 -25.49 9.89 7.66
CA ILE A 624 -26.49 9.09 6.93
C ILE A 624 -26.10 8.97 5.46
N PRO A 625 -26.03 7.75 4.89
CA PRO A 625 -25.82 7.57 3.47
C PRO A 625 -26.82 8.34 2.61
N THR A 626 -26.30 9.10 1.66
CA THR A 626 -27.09 9.86 0.70
C THR A 626 -27.30 9.10 -0.61
N SER A 627 -26.59 7.99 -0.82
CA SER A 627 -26.78 7.11 -1.96
C SER A 627 -26.57 5.65 -1.53
N LEU A 628 -27.46 4.78 -1.98
CA LEU A 628 -27.47 3.34 -1.73
C LEU A 628 -27.92 2.63 -3.00
N HIS A 629 -27.09 1.71 -3.48
CA HIS A 629 -27.44 0.74 -4.49
C HIS A 629 -27.22 -0.66 -3.90
N ILE A 630 -28.25 -1.49 -3.89
CA ILE A 630 -28.16 -2.91 -3.54
C ILE A 630 -28.75 -3.66 -4.72
N LYS A 631 -28.11 -4.76 -5.12
CA LYS A 631 -28.67 -5.67 -6.10
C LYS A 631 -28.21 -7.09 -5.82
N SER A 632 -29.17 -8.00 -5.71
CA SER A 632 -28.93 -9.42 -5.56
C SER A 632 -29.65 -10.18 -6.65
N ASP A 633 -29.01 -11.19 -7.23
CA ASP A 633 -29.57 -12.02 -8.29
C ASP A 633 -29.32 -13.51 -8.01
N GLY A 634 -30.40 -14.29 -8.00
CA GLY A 634 -30.33 -15.74 -7.86
C GLY A 634 -29.82 -16.20 -6.50
N ILE A 635 -30.31 -15.59 -5.41
CA ILE A 635 -30.03 -16.07 -4.05
C ILE A 635 -30.89 -17.29 -3.77
N ARG A 636 -30.26 -18.44 -3.53
CA ARG A 636 -30.93 -19.73 -3.32
C ARG A 636 -30.73 -20.20 -1.90
N VAL A 637 -31.81 -20.37 -1.14
CA VAL A 637 -31.77 -20.83 0.26
C VAL A 637 -32.76 -21.97 0.49
N PRO A 638 -32.35 -23.11 1.08
CA PRO A 638 -33.28 -24.17 1.47
C PRO A 638 -34.30 -23.69 2.50
N VAL A 639 -35.56 -24.09 2.38
CA VAL A 639 -36.59 -23.72 3.39
C VAL A 639 -36.26 -24.34 4.76
N SER A 640 -35.52 -25.45 4.80
CA SER A 640 -34.98 -26.06 6.03
C SER A 640 -34.00 -25.17 6.79
N ALA A 641 -33.35 -24.22 6.11
CA ALA A 641 -32.35 -23.34 6.70
C ALA A 641 -32.93 -22.01 7.24
N ILE A 642 -34.26 -21.82 7.15
CA ILE A 642 -34.93 -20.63 7.70
C ILE A 642 -35.17 -20.83 9.20
N ASP A 643 -34.65 -19.91 10.01
CA ASP A 643 -34.74 -19.97 11.47
C ASP A 643 -36.14 -19.66 12.01
N ASP A 644 -36.94 -18.88 11.29
CA ASP A 644 -38.32 -18.52 11.68
C ASP A 644 -39.29 -19.68 11.38
N PRO A 645 -39.87 -20.35 12.40
CA PRO A 645 -40.78 -21.47 12.20
C PRO A 645 -42.08 -21.11 11.48
N GLU A 646 -42.57 -19.87 11.64
CA GLU A 646 -43.79 -19.41 10.98
C GLU A 646 -43.54 -19.20 9.49
N ALA A 647 -42.43 -18.55 9.15
CA ALA A 647 -42.00 -18.38 7.77
C ALA A 647 -41.74 -19.73 7.09
N GLN A 648 -41.03 -20.64 7.78
CA GLN A 648 -40.76 -21.98 7.29
C GLN A 648 -42.06 -22.75 7.00
N ALA A 649 -43.02 -22.75 7.92
CA ALA A 649 -44.31 -23.42 7.74
C ALA A 649 -45.10 -22.82 6.57
N LEU A 650 -45.05 -21.49 6.40
CA LEU A 650 -45.68 -20.80 5.28
C LEU A 650 -45.09 -21.25 3.93
N PHE A 651 -43.76 -21.24 3.78
CA PHE A 651 -43.12 -21.65 2.52
C PHE A 651 -43.36 -23.13 2.20
N GLN A 652 -43.34 -24.00 3.22
CA GLN A 652 -43.71 -25.41 3.07
C GLN A 652 -45.16 -25.58 2.62
N ALA A 653 -46.09 -24.80 3.18
CA ALA A 653 -47.50 -24.82 2.78
C ALA A 653 -47.72 -24.34 1.33
N LEU A 654 -46.87 -23.43 0.85
CA LEU A 654 -46.85 -22.98 -0.55
C LEU A 654 -46.17 -23.99 -1.50
N GLY A 655 -45.68 -25.12 -0.99
CA GLY A 655 -45.05 -26.17 -1.77
C GLY A 655 -43.61 -25.87 -2.18
N LEU A 656 -42.94 -24.92 -1.51
CA LEU A 656 -41.55 -24.56 -1.78
C LEU A 656 -40.61 -25.38 -0.89
N GLU A 657 -39.65 -26.06 -1.52
CA GLU A 657 -38.53 -26.71 -0.82
C GLU A 657 -37.29 -25.80 -0.76
N THR A 658 -37.20 -24.85 -1.68
CA THR A 658 -36.12 -23.87 -1.79
C THR A 658 -36.70 -22.53 -2.21
N ILE A 659 -36.14 -21.46 -1.68
CA ILE A 659 -36.48 -20.08 -2.06
C ILE A 659 -35.36 -19.59 -2.97
N VAL A 660 -35.74 -19.08 -4.14
CA VAL A 660 -34.84 -18.35 -5.04
C VAL A 660 -35.36 -16.94 -5.16
N TRP A 661 -34.54 -15.94 -4.83
CA TRP A 661 -34.94 -14.54 -4.96
C TRP A 661 -33.87 -13.67 -5.60
N SER A 662 -34.34 -12.56 -6.17
CA SER A 662 -33.54 -11.45 -6.65
C SER A 662 -34.13 -10.15 -6.10
N ASP A 663 -33.28 -9.19 -5.75
CA ASP A 663 -33.69 -7.90 -5.20
C ASP A 663 -32.86 -6.77 -5.80
N GLU A 664 -33.42 -5.55 -5.80
CA GLU A 664 -32.72 -4.35 -6.23
C GLU A 664 -33.27 -3.12 -5.49
N ALA A 665 -32.41 -2.37 -4.82
CA ALA A 665 -32.75 -1.10 -4.19
C ALA A 665 -31.83 0.01 -4.72
N ARG A 666 -32.40 1.11 -5.19
CA ARG A 666 -31.68 2.31 -5.63
C ARG A 666 -32.27 3.54 -4.96
N LEU A 667 -31.51 4.11 -4.05
CA LEU A 667 -31.84 5.32 -3.31
C LEU A 667 -30.74 6.35 -3.55
N TYR A 668 -31.09 7.59 -3.86
CA TYR A 668 -30.15 8.70 -3.83
C TYR A 668 -30.82 10.00 -3.43
N TRP A 669 -30.05 10.89 -2.83
CA TRP A 669 -30.38 12.28 -2.56
C TRP A 669 -29.34 13.18 -3.18
N ASP A 670 -29.80 14.20 -3.91
CA ASP A 670 -28.95 15.18 -4.58
C ASP A 670 -28.99 16.52 -3.83
N GLU A 671 -27.83 16.98 -3.34
CA GLU A 671 -27.72 18.20 -2.54
C GLU A 671 -28.06 19.48 -3.32
N ALA A 672 -27.75 19.52 -4.63
CA ALA A 672 -27.95 20.70 -5.46
C ALA A 672 -29.43 20.94 -5.77
N THR A 673 -30.20 19.86 -5.94
CA THR A 673 -31.62 19.88 -6.29
C THR A 673 -32.54 19.61 -5.11
N LEU A 674 -32.00 19.13 -3.99
CA LEU A 674 -32.73 18.69 -2.79
C LEU A 674 -33.76 17.60 -3.11
N ASP A 675 -33.45 16.75 -4.09
CA ASP A 675 -34.35 15.72 -4.61
C ASP A 675 -33.93 14.36 -4.03
N LEU A 676 -34.84 13.72 -3.29
CA LEU A 676 -34.67 12.38 -2.73
C LEU A 676 -35.47 11.40 -3.58
N ARG A 677 -34.81 10.38 -4.12
CA ARG A 677 -35.45 9.34 -4.93
C ARG A 677 -35.11 7.95 -4.43
N LEU A 678 -36.14 7.18 -4.12
CA LEU A 678 -36.12 5.73 -4.25
C LEU A 678 -36.50 5.42 -5.71
N GLU A 679 -35.51 5.30 -6.59
CA GLU A 679 -35.74 5.03 -8.02
C GLU A 679 -36.39 3.67 -8.23
N ARG A 680 -35.93 2.69 -7.44
CA ARG A 680 -36.41 1.31 -7.50
C ARG A 680 -36.20 0.63 -6.17
N LEU A 681 -37.21 -0.08 -5.70
CA LEU A 681 -37.15 -1.11 -4.67
C LEU A 681 -37.86 -2.33 -5.22
N MET A 682 -37.13 -3.39 -5.55
CA MET A 682 -37.64 -4.58 -6.21
C MET A 682 -37.29 -5.81 -5.39
N LEU A 683 -38.26 -6.72 -5.26
CA LEU A 683 -38.07 -8.06 -4.73
C LEU A 683 -38.85 -9.03 -5.62
N GLU A 684 -38.15 -10.01 -6.18
CA GLU A 684 -38.70 -11.09 -6.97
C GLU A 684 -38.37 -12.42 -6.32
N ILE A 685 -39.39 -13.25 -6.08
CA ILE A 685 -39.22 -14.60 -5.56
C ILE A 685 -39.80 -15.57 -6.58
N GLU A 686 -38.99 -16.52 -7.02
CA GLU A 686 -39.38 -17.53 -8.03
C GLU A 686 -40.61 -18.31 -7.54
N GLY A 687 -41.65 -18.37 -8.39
CA GLY A 687 -42.90 -19.05 -8.08
C GLY A 687 -43.87 -18.29 -7.16
N LEU A 688 -43.48 -17.13 -6.59
CA LEU A 688 -44.38 -16.26 -5.83
C LEU A 688 -44.78 -15.02 -6.63
N GLY A 689 -43.81 -14.26 -7.13
CA GLY A 689 -44.07 -13.03 -7.86
C GLY A 689 -42.99 -11.98 -7.65
N ARG A 690 -43.25 -10.77 -8.14
CA ARG A 690 -42.33 -9.63 -8.12
C ARG A 690 -43.05 -8.39 -7.60
N ALA A 691 -42.53 -7.80 -6.53
CA ALA A 691 -42.95 -6.50 -6.02
C ALA A 691 -41.94 -5.43 -6.46
N GLU A 692 -42.42 -4.27 -6.89
CA GLU A 692 -41.61 -3.10 -7.20
C GLU A 692 -42.23 -1.85 -6.57
N ALA A 693 -41.39 -0.96 -6.05
CA ALA A 693 -41.80 0.35 -5.57
C ALA A 693 -40.84 1.44 -6.02
N SER A 694 -41.35 2.65 -6.19
CA SER A 694 -40.58 3.88 -6.40
C SER A 694 -41.22 5.02 -5.61
N LEU A 695 -40.40 5.97 -5.16
CA LEU A 695 -40.85 7.10 -4.35
C LEU A 695 -39.95 8.31 -4.57
N ARG A 696 -40.56 9.50 -4.68
CA ARG A 696 -39.82 10.75 -4.88
C ARG A 696 -40.32 11.86 -3.97
N PHE A 697 -39.37 12.54 -3.34
CA PHE A 697 -39.58 13.80 -2.63
C PHE A 697 -38.69 14.89 -3.21
N ALA A 698 -39.24 16.10 -3.33
CA ALA A 698 -38.50 17.31 -3.64
C ALA A 698 -38.33 18.16 -2.38
N ASN A 699 -37.37 19.10 -2.42
CA ASN A 699 -37.11 20.03 -1.32
C ASN A 699 -36.80 19.32 0.01
N VAL A 700 -36.11 18.18 -0.05
CA VAL A 700 -35.63 17.45 1.14
C VAL A 700 -34.37 18.13 1.65
N PRO A 701 -34.40 18.74 2.85
CA PRO A 701 -33.30 19.55 3.34
C PRO A 701 -32.12 18.70 3.82
N LYS A 702 -30.90 19.23 3.63
CA LYS A 702 -29.64 18.65 4.11
C LYS A 702 -29.65 18.26 5.58
N ALA A 703 -30.31 19.07 6.42
CA ALA A 703 -30.42 18.84 7.86
C ALA A 703 -31.03 17.47 8.24
N LEU A 704 -31.80 16.85 7.33
CA LEU A 704 -32.34 15.50 7.54
C LEU A 704 -31.25 14.42 7.62
N PHE A 705 -30.13 14.64 6.91
CA PHE A 705 -29.00 13.72 6.85
C PHE A 705 -27.91 14.10 7.86
N GLU A 706 -27.75 15.40 8.15
CA GLU A 706 -26.78 15.89 9.14
C GLU A 706 -27.22 15.54 10.57
N ASP A 707 -28.46 15.85 10.93
CA ASP A 707 -28.97 15.77 12.31
C ASP A 707 -30.41 15.23 12.31
N PRO A 708 -30.60 13.92 12.01
CA PRO A 708 -31.93 13.32 11.84
C PRO A 708 -32.80 13.40 13.11
N GLU A 709 -32.18 13.42 14.29
CA GLU A 709 -32.89 13.42 15.59
C GLU A 709 -33.13 14.84 16.13
N GLY A 710 -32.34 15.84 15.73
CA GLY A 710 -32.51 17.23 16.11
C GLY A 710 -33.19 18.07 15.02
N GLN A 711 -32.41 18.90 14.32
CA GLN A 711 -32.95 19.86 13.34
C GLN A 711 -33.61 19.17 12.13
N GLY A 712 -33.18 17.96 11.80
CA GLY A 712 -33.71 17.16 10.69
C GLY A 712 -35.20 16.87 10.80
N GLN A 713 -35.71 16.59 12.01
CA GLN A 713 -37.15 16.33 12.22
C GLN A 713 -38.01 17.54 11.85
N LEU A 714 -37.59 18.74 12.28
CA LEU A 714 -38.29 19.99 11.95
C LEU A 714 -38.15 20.33 10.47
N ALA A 715 -36.97 20.09 9.91
CA ALA A 715 -36.67 20.39 8.52
C ALA A 715 -37.46 19.46 7.56
N ALA A 716 -37.68 18.20 7.92
CA ALA A 716 -38.43 17.22 7.11
C ALA A 716 -39.85 17.70 6.72
N ILE A 717 -40.47 18.57 7.53
CA ILE A 717 -41.80 19.16 7.26
C ILE A 717 -41.80 19.98 5.95
N SER A 718 -40.64 20.52 5.55
CA SER A 718 -40.48 21.29 4.31
C SER A 718 -40.39 20.42 3.05
N ALA A 719 -40.20 19.11 3.19
CA ALA A 719 -40.16 18.17 2.08
C ALA A 719 -41.53 18.13 1.37
N GLN A 720 -41.48 17.88 0.07
CA GLN A 720 -42.66 17.82 -0.79
C GLN A 720 -42.75 16.46 -1.46
N PHE A 721 -43.85 15.75 -1.26
CA PHE A 721 -44.15 14.51 -1.96
C PHE A 721 -44.40 14.81 -3.44
N VAL A 722 -43.70 14.11 -4.35
CA VAL A 722 -43.82 14.30 -5.80
C VAL A 722 -44.64 13.17 -6.41
N ASP A 723 -44.19 11.94 -6.25
CA ASP A 723 -44.84 10.76 -6.82
C ASP A 723 -44.40 9.47 -6.09
N ALA A 724 -45.23 8.43 -6.20
CA ALA A 724 -44.90 7.08 -5.78
C ALA A 724 -45.62 6.04 -6.66
N SER A 725 -45.01 4.87 -6.79
CA SER A 725 -45.60 3.73 -7.47
C SER A 725 -45.32 2.46 -6.69
N ILE A 726 -46.29 1.55 -6.64
CA ILE A 726 -46.14 0.18 -6.16
C ILE A 726 -46.74 -0.73 -7.23
N ILE A 727 -46.00 -1.73 -7.68
CA ILE A 727 -46.42 -2.71 -8.69
C ILE A 727 -46.16 -4.09 -8.10
N PHE A 728 -47.17 -4.95 -8.11
CA PHE A 728 -47.03 -6.35 -7.76
C PHE A 728 -47.41 -7.20 -8.96
N LYS A 729 -46.50 -8.06 -9.43
CA LYS A 729 -46.75 -9.05 -10.48
C LYS A 729 -46.83 -10.43 -9.83
N ASP A 730 -47.98 -11.07 -9.94
CA ASP A 730 -48.23 -12.40 -9.40
C ASP A 730 -47.60 -13.47 -10.29
N ALA A 731 -46.93 -14.45 -9.66
CA ALA A 731 -46.42 -15.64 -10.33
C ALA A 731 -46.97 -16.94 -9.70
N GLY A 732 -48.12 -16.87 -9.03
CA GLY A 732 -48.81 -18.01 -8.42
C GLY A 732 -49.11 -17.86 -6.93
N VAL A 733 -48.52 -16.88 -6.23
CA VAL A 733 -48.71 -16.74 -4.77
C VAL A 733 -50.18 -16.49 -4.41
N THR A 734 -50.91 -15.70 -5.19
CA THR A 734 -52.31 -15.40 -4.88
C THR A 734 -53.18 -16.64 -5.03
N ALA A 735 -53.00 -17.41 -6.10
CA ALA A 735 -53.78 -18.63 -6.33
C ALA A 735 -53.50 -19.69 -5.25
N ASN A 736 -52.22 -19.91 -4.93
CA ASN A 736 -51.80 -20.89 -3.91
C ASN A 736 -52.23 -20.45 -2.50
N GLY A 737 -52.07 -19.17 -2.17
CA GLY A 737 -52.49 -18.60 -0.90
C GLY A 737 -54.01 -18.67 -0.71
N LEU A 738 -54.79 -18.33 -1.73
CA LEU A 738 -56.27 -18.44 -1.68
C LEU A 738 -56.71 -19.87 -1.41
N LYS A 739 -56.13 -20.85 -2.10
CA LYS A 739 -56.43 -22.27 -1.88
C LYS A 739 -56.09 -22.68 -0.45
N PHE A 740 -54.90 -22.33 0.04
CA PHE A 740 -54.46 -22.64 1.38
C PHE A 740 -55.38 -22.04 2.46
N PHE A 741 -55.67 -20.74 2.39
CA PHE A 741 -56.54 -20.08 3.36
C PHE A 741 -57.99 -20.57 3.28
N ALA A 742 -58.48 -20.92 2.08
CA ALA A 742 -59.80 -21.49 1.88
C ALA A 742 -59.92 -22.86 2.57
N GLU A 743 -58.92 -23.73 2.37
CA GLU A 743 -58.83 -25.05 3.03
C GLU A 743 -58.72 -24.92 4.56
N ALA A 744 -57.86 -24.02 5.05
CA ALA A 744 -57.66 -23.78 6.48
C ALA A 744 -58.93 -23.27 7.18
N GLN A 745 -59.76 -22.49 6.49
CA GLN A 745 -61.02 -21.95 7.01
C GLN A 745 -62.25 -22.82 6.68
N GLY A 746 -62.08 -23.91 5.91
CA GLY A 746 -63.18 -24.75 5.45
C GLY A 746 -64.19 -24.02 4.54
N LEU A 747 -63.73 -22.98 3.82
CA LEU A 747 -64.54 -22.15 2.94
C LEU A 747 -64.26 -22.51 1.47
N PRO A 748 -65.26 -22.46 0.57
CA PRO A 748 -65.02 -22.47 -0.87
C PRO A 748 -64.18 -21.24 -1.29
N GLU A 749 -63.23 -21.42 -2.21
CA GLU A 749 -62.34 -20.32 -2.68
C GLU A 749 -63.11 -19.10 -3.20
N ASN A 750 -64.24 -19.30 -3.89
CA ASN A 750 -65.05 -18.20 -4.40
C ASN A 750 -65.64 -17.35 -3.27
N VAL A 751 -66.04 -17.98 -2.15
CA VAL A 751 -66.53 -17.29 -0.95
C VAL A 751 -65.40 -16.50 -0.29
N LEU A 752 -64.19 -17.08 -0.23
CA LEU A 752 -63.03 -16.37 0.29
C LEU A 752 -62.65 -15.15 -0.57
N ARG A 753 -62.68 -15.27 -1.90
CA ARG A 753 -62.42 -14.14 -2.82
C ARG A 753 -63.43 -13.01 -2.59
N GLU A 754 -64.72 -13.33 -2.53
CA GLU A 754 -65.77 -12.33 -2.23
C GLU A 754 -65.56 -11.67 -0.86
N ALA A 755 -65.17 -12.45 0.15
CA ALA A 755 -64.86 -11.93 1.48
C ALA A 755 -63.66 -10.99 1.47
N LEU A 756 -62.58 -11.30 0.73
CA LEU A 756 -61.41 -10.45 0.59
C LEU A 756 -61.71 -9.14 -0.15
N VAL A 757 -62.56 -9.18 -1.19
CA VAL A 757 -63.04 -7.95 -1.86
C VAL A 757 -63.83 -7.08 -0.88
N ALA A 758 -64.74 -7.67 -0.11
CA ALA A 758 -65.51 -6.96 0.90
C ALA A 758 -64.60 -6.39 2.01
N GLN A 759 -63.60 -7.15 2.44
CA GLN A 759 -62.61 -6.73 3.44
C GLN A 759 -61.74 -5.58 2.92
N ALA A 760 -61.30 -5.62 1.67
CA ALA A 760 -60.55 -4.54 1.04
C ALA A 760 -61.39 -3.25 0.98
N ALA A 761 -62.67 -3.35 0.59
CA ALA A 761 -63.59 -2.22 0.63
C ALA A 761 -63.76 -1.68 2.06
N GLN A 762 -63.91 -2.57 3.05
CA GLN A 762 -64.03 -2.19 4.46
C GLN A 762 -62.75 -1.54 5.02
N ALA A 763 -61.56 -1.96 4.58
CA ALA A 763 -60.29 -1.37 4.98
C ALA A 763 -60.17 0.11 4.56
N THR A 764 -60.89 0.52 3.51
CA THR A 764 -60.96 1.93 3.08
C THR A 764 -62.00 2.77 3.84
N ALA A 765 -62.87 2.15 4.65
CA ALA A 765 -63.96 2.85 5.32
C ALA A 765 -63.51 4.06 6.18
N PRO A 766 -62.36 4.02 6.90
CA PRO A 766 -61.87 5.19 7.64
C PRO A 766 -61.57 6.41 6.78
N ILE A 767 -61.31 6.22 5.48
CA ILE A 767 -61.00 7.30 4.53
C ILE A 767 -62.28 8.06 4.15
N GLN A 768 -63.46 7.42 4.18
CA GLN A 768 -64.75 8.05 3.83
C GLN A 768 -64.79 8.65 2.41
N ASN A 769 -64.16 7.99 1.44
CA ASN A 769 -64.19 8.39 0.02
C ASN A 769 -64.77 7.26 -0.83
N GLU A 770 -66.04 7.39 -1.23
CA GLU A 770 -66.77 6.34 -1.98
C GLU A 770 -66.12 6.01 -3.33
N ALA A 771 -65.57 7.00 -4.03
CA ALA A 771 -64.92 6.80 -5.32
C ALA A 771 -63.64 5.98 -5.16
N PHE A 772 -62.83 6.28 -4.14
CA PHE A 772 -61.64 5.52 -3.78
C PHE A 772 -61.99 4.10 -3.32
N THR A 773 -62.99 3.94 -2.45
CA THR A 773 -63.48 2.61 -2.01
C THR A 773 -63.87 1.75 -3.21
N LYS A 774 -64.60 2.32 -4.18
CA LYS A 774 -64.99 1.61 -5.40
C LYS A 774 -63.77 1.24 -6.26
N MET A 775 -62.80 2.15 -6.41
CA MET A 775 -61.57 1.89 -7.14
C MET A 775 -60.80 0.71 -6.55
N VAL A 776 -60.67 0.66 -5.21
CA VAL A 776 -60.05 -0.46 -4.49
C VAL A 776 -60.83 -1.75 -4.73
N SER A 777 -62.16 -1.77 -4.55
CA SER A 777 -62.95 -2.98 -4.72
C SER A 777 -62.91 -3.51 -6.16
N ASP A 778 -62.98 -2.63 -7.16
CA ASP A 778 -62.97 -3.01 -8.57
C ASP A 778 -61.60 -3.60 -8.98
N ALA A 779 -60.50 -2.98 -8.54
CA ALA A 779 -59.16 -3.49 -8.79
C ALA A 779 -58.88 -4.81 -8.07
N VAL A 780 -59.20 -4.91 -6.77
CA VAL A 780 -59.03 -6.15 -6.00
C VAL A 780 -59.89 -7.27 -6.56
N SER A 781 -61.13 -6.99 -6.97
CA SER A 781 -61.99 -8.00 -7.62
C SER A 781 -61.40 -8.47 -8.95
N THR A 782 -60.92 -7.55 -9.79
CA THR A 782 -60.29 -7.88 -11.07
C THR A 782 -59.04 -8.73 -10.85
N TYR A 783 -58.15 -8.31 -9.95
CA TYR A 783 -56.94 -9.03 -9.59
C TYR A 783 -57.22 -10.42 -9.03
N LEU A 784 -58.11 -10.55 -8.04
CA LEU A 784 -58.40 -11.85 -7.43
C LEU A 784 -59.09 -12.82 -8.39
N ASN A 785 -59.70 -12.36 -9.48
CA ASN A 785 -60.32 -13.25 -10.48
C ASN A 785 -59.29 -13.79 -11.50
N ASP A 786 -58.30 -13.00 -11.89
CA ASP A 786 -57.22 -13.36 -12.82
C ASP A 786 -55.89 -12.71 -12.35
N PRO A 787 -55.23 -13.28 -11.32
CA PRO A 787 -54.07 -12.66 -10.68
C PRO A 787 -52.88 -12.57 -11.65
N LYS A 788 -52.49 -11.34 -11.98
CA LYS A 788 -51.40 -11.05 -12.94
C LYS A 788 -50.56 -9.87 -12.46
N GLU A 789 -51.12 -8.67 -12.45
CA GLU A 789 -50.50 -7.43 -12.01
C GLU A 789 -51.50 -6.60 -11.20
N LEU A 790 -51.03 -6.01 -10.11
CA LEU A 790 -51.72 -5.01 -9.31
C LEU A 790 -50.81 -3.80 -9.20
N LYS A 791 -51.30 -2.63 -9.61
CA LYS A 791 -50.52 -1.39 -9.66
C LYS A 791 -51.23 -0.28 -8.91
N VAL A 792 -50.50 0.37 -8.01
CA VAL A 792 -50.92 1.56 -7.27
C VAL A 792 -49.99 2.70 -7.63
N THR A 793 -50.53 3.82 -8.10
CA THR A 793 -49.74 5.03 -8.40
C THR A 793 -50.32 6.25 -7.69
N LEU A 794 -49.41 7.10 -7.21
CA LEU A 794 -49.69 8.39 -6.60
C LEU A 794 -48.93 9.42 -7.43
N SER A 795 -49.63 10.33 -8.09
CA SER A 795 -49.03 11.29 -9.02
C SER A 795 -49.80 12.61 -9.01
N PRO A 796 -49.71 13.39 -7.91
CA PRO A 796 -50.37 14.68 -7.82
C PRO A 796 -49.92 15.64 -8.93
N ALA A 797 -50.78 16.59 -9.29
CA ALA A 797 -50.49 17.54 -10.38
C ALA A 797 -49.32 18.49 -10.08
N ASN A 798 -49.05 18.75 -8.79
CA ASN A 798 -47.91 19.52 -8.30
C ASN A 798 -47.35 18.83 -7.05
N PRO A 799 -46.06 19.01 -6.71
CA PRO A 799 -45.50 18.52 -5.45
C PRO A 799 -46.29 19.03 -4.23
N ILE A 800 -46.55 18.15 -3.26
CA ILE A 800 -47.40 18.41 -2.10
C ILE A 800 -46.54 18.48 -0.84
N PRO A 801 -46.56 19.60 -0.08
CA PRO A 801 -45.85 19.68 1.20
C PRO A 801 -46.28 18.59 2.18
N LEU A 802 -45.31 17.97 2.88
CA LEU A 802 -45.59 16.93 3.86
C LEU A 802 -46.52 17.43 4.97
N ALA A 803 -46.39 18.69 5.37
CA ALA A 803 -47.30 19.36 6.31
C ALA A 803 -48.78 19.29 5.88
N GLN A 804 -49.04 19.42 4.58
CA GLN A 804 -50.40 19.35 4.03
C GLN A 804 -50.94 17.91 4.06
N ILE A 805 -50.10 16.91 3.78
CA ILE A 805 -50.47 15.49 3.88
C ILE A 805 -50.81 15.13 5.32
N LEU A 806 -49.94 15.50 6.28
CA LEU A 806 -50.15 15.29 7.71
C LEU A 806 -51.42 16.02 8.20
N GLY A 807 -51.64 17.26 7.77
CA GLY A 807 -52.86 18.01 8.10
C GLY A 807 -54.14 17.40 7.53
N SER A 808 -54.04 16.73 6.38
CA SER A 808 -55.17 16.06 5.73
C SER A 808 -55.59 14.76 6.45
N MET A 809 -54.81 14.27 7.42
CA MET A 809 -55.27 13.20 8.33
C MET A 809 -56.49 13.61 9.16
N ALA A 810 -56.75 14.91 9.35
CA ALA A 810 -57.97 15.40 9.98
C ALA A 810 -59.20 15.39 9.04
N ALA A 811 -58.99 15.26 7.74
CA ALA A 811 -60.00 15.18 6.69
C ALA A 811 -59.63 14.13 5.63
N PRO A 812 -59.55 12.84 6.04
CA PRO A 812 -58.93 11.78 5.24
C PRO A 812 -59.65 11.54 3.91
N GLN A 813 -60.91 11.95 3.76
CA GLN A 813 -61.70 11.83 2.54
C GLN A 813 -61.11 12.56 1.34
N THR A 814 -60.28 13.57 1.57
CA THR A 814 -59.65 14.37 0.51
C THR A 814 -58.29 13.83 0.06
N LEU A 815 -57.68 12.91 0.83
CA LEU A 815 -56.34 12.40 0.56
C LEU A 815 -56.22 11.67 -0.78
N PRO A 816 -57.15 10.78 -1.19
CA PRO A 816 -57.03 10.08 -2.47
C PRO A 816 -57.02 11.02 -3.68
N ASP A 817 -57.87 12.05 -3.64
CA ASP A 817 -57.95 13.05 -4.71
C ASP A 817 -56.73 13.97 -4.71
N LEU A 818 -56.27 14.38 -3.52
CA LEU A 818 -55.09 15.22 -3.34
C LEU A 818 -53.83 14.52 -3.91
N LEU A 819 -53.63 13.24 -3.60
CA LEU A 819 -52.49 12.44 -4.05
C LEU A 819 -52.68 11.88 -5.48
N ASN A 820 -53.84 12.10 -6.09
CA ASN A 820 -54.24 11.54 -7.39
C ASN A 820 -53.98 10.03 -7.47
N VAL A 821 -54.53 9.29 -6.50
CA VAL A 821 -54.32 7.84 -6.37
C VAL A 821 -55.03 7.11 -7.51
N LYS A 822 -54.32 6.16 -8.14
CA LYS A 822 -54.89 5.21 -9.10
C LYS A 822 -54.52 3.79 -8.70
N ILE A 823 -55.50 2.90 -8.78
CA ILE A 823 -55.34 1.46 -8.53
C ILE A 823 -55.87 0.71 -9.74
N GLU A 824 -55.01 -0.08 -10.36
CA GLU A 824 -55.26 -0.81 -11.60
C GLU A 824 -54.87 -2.28 -11.40
N ALA A 825 -55.61 -3.21 -12.01
CA ALA A 825 -55.36 -4.64 -11.91
C ALA A 825 -55.65 -5.38 -13.21
N ASN A 826 -54.76 -6.33 -13.58
CA ASN A 826 -54.81 -7.38 -14.63
C ASN A 826 -53.44 -7.58 -15.31
#